data_AF-A0A6F8ZPN4-F1
#
_entry.id   AF-A0A6F8ZPN4-F1
#
_cell.length_a   1.000
_cell.length_b   1.000
_cell.length_c   1.000
_cell.angle_alpha   90.00
_cell.angle_beta   90.00
_cell.angle_gamma   90.00
#
_symmetry.space_group_name_H-M   'P 1'
#
loop_
_entity.id
_entity.type
_entity.pdbx_description
1 polymer ?
#
loop_
_entity_poly.entity_id
_entity_poly.type
_entity_poly.pdbx_seq_one_letter_code
_entity_poly.pdbx_strand_id
1 'polypeptide(L)'
;RLIPAEVDRFLCCGPLYQALRDGVAQALLEAHTDPLRTTLQNLSCSKASAQVLLVLASFRQETRKLDDFLKHSLSGEFRKLCTALLSNQIGGPDSPLQITQTVPAQRRLLLELLVHACAVLLSGTTLLAPLHQIASQPHNMTGSYLPTMPDDHTSEARQWMTKEGNIKWYFCANGHACSVGECGKPVAISKCPDCGVPIGGQGHNPVAGFTPAQQSVGDQTRTGHVLGEVYRRSEAPERQMSTAQSCILRLLNHLAMLQGTIKNYQAVSQMIHPGVQDVRGFLWSHLEKDMEVLGRTLDQNMDNTAVIVHLVLHACLEFTAGSRHTRPDLSSRRGREQWEKLVCDAVINPIIQHLRRKLAEAQDSISADKRLGGSPLMRLLYADPRPMLPLLPSPSDCPTHHSSFWSLSESLTVEHFSQRVDQEQGHNTVPLLKLFLKKADLSRMFPLTAEMTSQTIAQVLQHIQTGYQKKVLLGRMKVFMKVWNCLRMDVANNADLGVTPQLCEKELTMESSGEFLSLSRHGPGSCLQILVQFLSETHNSLVREVRRLSHHDNSVPLEGVSETQLTLCHPERELLPLVLSHCHYTLRTGRETEICYNLMDIQAQLARHFLAGKPIIQADTSRYLNRHQQDFSVVLDEVRAKIPQEALKGSVSGAMRTGLRSYTDVCDAVFAVEIGLRFLGKTSGVPHVPLLSYLTETLKMGPQISSSVAKVLGECRLEHSTFTWQLLTCWKSELMLSRGQDPFQRLPSEFQQKLSEEERRELRVFFSGTDIDILSLELHEILLLKTNTQAFSDQAYLPHWDIRSTLESHLEKKRLPPMPGLDSLPEDITLDKGADMWRMAVEFRKR
;
A
#
# COMPACT_ATOMS: atom_id res chain seq x y z
N ARG A 1 -56.25 -8.97 -2.52
CA ARG A 1 -54.79 -9.12 -2.75
C ARG A 1 -54.11 -8.88 -1.41
N LEU A 2 -53.51 -9.89 -0.79
CA LEU A 2 -52.74 -9.71 0.44
C LEU A 2 -51.50 -8.87 0.09
N ILE A 3 -51.31 -7.75 0.78
CA ILE A 3 -50.02 -7.06 0.78
C ILE A 3 -49.04 -8.02 1.47
N PRO A 4 -47.88 -8.36 0.87
CA PRO A 4 -46.88 -9.17 1.56
C PRO A 4 -46.48 -8.49 2.86
N ALA A 5 -46.66 -9.16 4.00
CA ALA A 5 -46.20 -8.63 5.28
C ALA A 5 -44.67 -8.52 5.24
N GLU A 6 -44.13 -7.32 5.46
CA GLU A 6 -42.69 -7.11 5.54
C GLU A 6 -42.12 -7.85 6.76
N VAL A 7 -40.95 -8.47 6.59
CA VAL A 7 -40.31 -9.28 7.63
C VAL A 7 -39.75 -8.38 8.73
N ASP A 8 -40.24 -8.55 9.96
CA ASP A 8 -39.82 -7.74 11.10
C ASP A 8 -38.52 -8.25 11.73
N ARG A 9 -37.39 -7.86 11.15
CA ARG A 9 -36.04 -8.29 11.59
C ARG A 9 -35.68 -7.86 13.03
N PHE A 10 -36.39 -6.89 13.62
CA PHE A 10 -36.13 -6.48 15.01
C PHE A 10 -36.57 -7.52 16.05
N LEU A 11 -37.32 -8.57 15.65
CA LEU A 11 -37.60 -9.72 16.52
C LEU A 11 -36.32 -10.42 17.03
N CYS A 12 -35.16 -10.23 16.38
CA CYS A 12 -33.87 -10.65 16.92
C CYS A 12 -33.46 -9.93 18.23
N CYS A 13 -34.15 -8.84 18.61
CA CYS A 13 -34.01 -8.14 19.90
C CYS A 13 -34.81 -8.82 21.03
N GLY A 14 -35.40 -9.99 20.77
CA GLY A 14 -36.02 -10.85 21.77
C GLY A 14 -37.45 -10.45 22.19
N PRO A 15 -38.00 -11.15 23.20
CA PRO A 15 -39.43 -11.07 23.55
C PRO A 15 -39.85 -9.71 24.11
N LEU A 16 -38.92 -8.94 24.69
CA LEU A 16 -39.20 -7.58 25.20
C LEU A 16 -39.58 -6.61 24.07
N TYR A 17 -38.92 -6.73 22.91
CA TYR A 17 -39.27 -5.98 21.71
C TYR A 17 -40.66 -6.40 21.19
N GLN A 18 -40.91 -7.71 21.10
CA GLN A 18 -42.19 -8.25 20.63
C GLN A 18 -43.36 -7.77 21.50
N ALA A 19 -43.22 -7.80 22.82
CA ALA A 19 -44.25 -7.33 23.75
C ALA A 19 -44.56 -5.83 23.57
N LEU A 20 -43.53 -4.97 23.41
CA LEU A 20 -43.71 -3.55 23.13
C LEU A 20 -44.40 -3.31 21.79
N ARG A 21 -43.95 -4.00 20.73
CA ARG A 21 -44.48 -3.91 19.37
C ARG A 21 -45.94 -4.33 19.28
N ASP A 22 -46.29 -5.43 19.94
CA ASP A 22 -47.65 -5.95 19.98
C ASP A 22 -48.54 -5.03 20.83
N GLY A 23 -48.01 -4.43 21.91
CA GLY A 23 -48.69 -3.38 22.69
C GLY A 23 -48.92 -2.08 21.92
N VAL A 24 -47.99 -1.66 21.06
CA VAL A 24 -48.18 -0.53 20.13
C VAL A 24 -49.27 -0.84 19.11
N ALA A 25 -49.27 -2.06 18.54
CA ALA A 25 -50.32 -2.50 17.63
C ALA A 25 -51.70 -2.53 18.30
N GLN A 26 -51.79 -3.05 19.53
CA GLN A 26 -53.00 -3.06 20.33
C GLN A 26 -53.51 -1.64 20.60
N ALA A 27 -52.65 -0.72 21.04
CA ALA A 27 -53.01 0.67 21.28
C ALA A 27 -53.51 1.41 20.01
N LEU A 28 -53.00 1.04 18.82
CA LEU A 28 -53.49 1.55 17.53
C LEU A 28 -54.85 0.99 17.12
N LEU A 29 -55.17 -0.25 17.53
CA LEU A 29 -56.46 -0.91 17.27
C LEU A 29 -57.56 -0.45 18.24
N GLU A 30 -57.23 -0.38 19.52
CA GLU A 30 -58.16 -0.04 20.61
C GLU A 30 -58.29 1.48 20.83
N ALA A 31 -57.39 2.28 20.23
CA ALA A 31 -57.36 3.74 20.30
C ALA A 31 -57.16 4.34 21.72
N HIS A 32 -56.69 3.56 22.68
CA HIS A 32 -56.21 4.02 23.99
C HIS A 32 -54.87 3.36 24.36
N THR A 33 -54.11 3.99 25.26
CA THR A 33 -52.68 3.68 25.45
C THR A 33 -52.34 2.94 26.75
N ASP A 34 -53.35 2.57 27.54
CA ASP A 34 -53.16 1.94 28.84
C ASP A 34 -52.52 0.54 28.78
N PRO A 35 -52.83 -0.33 27.80
CA PRO A 35 -52.11 -1.59 27.61
C PRO A 35 -50.62 -1.35 27.37
N LEU A 36 -50.26 -0.44 26.45
CA LEU A 36 -48.88 -0.08 26.14
C LEU A 36 -48.14 0.54 27.34
N ARG A 37 -48.82 1.39 28.13
CA ARG A 37 -48.26 1.95 29.38
C ARG A 37 -47.95 0.85 30.39
N THR A 38 -48.86 -0.12 30.54
CA THR A 38 -48.71 -1.26 31.46
C THR A 38 -47.57 -2.16 31.02
N THR A 39 -47.47 -2.48 29.72
CA THR A 39 -46.33 -3.22 29.16
C THR A 39 -45.02 -2.49 29.43
N LEU A 40 -44.94 -1.19 29.19
CA LEU A 40 -43.72 -0.40 29.38
C LEU A 40 -43.29 -0.28 30.85
N GLN A 41 -44.24 -0.30 31.80
CA GLN A 41 -43.96 -0.35 33.25
C GLN A 41 -43.46 -1.72 33.71
N ASN A 42 -43.88 -2.80 33.05
CA ASN A 42 -43.55 -4.18 33.44
C ASN A 42 -42.27 -4.74 32.76
N LEU A 43 -41.55 -3.94 31.96
CA LEU A 43 -40.33 -4.36 31.29
C LEU A 43 -39.15 -4.51 32.26
N SER A 44 -38.59 -5.72 32.34
CA SER A 44 -37.37 -6.03 33.08
C SER A 44 -36.09 -5.60 32.32
N CYS A 45 -35.97 -4.32 31.94
CA CYS A 45 -34.79 -3.80 31.23
C CYS A 45 -34.46 -2.35 31.63
N SER A 46 -33.32 -1.83 31.17
CA SER A 46 -32.94 -0.44 31.44
C SER A 46 -33.89 0.55 30.75
N LYS A 47 -34.05 1.76 31.32
CA LYS A 47 -34.86 2.82 30.70
C LYS A 47 -34.39 3.17 29.28
N ALA A 48 -33.07 3.12 29.03
CA ALA A 48 -32.51 3.37 27.71
C ALA A 48 -32.86 2.23 26.74
N SER A 49 -32.80 0.97 27.19
CA SER A 49 -33.21 -0.21 26.42
C SER A 49 -34.70 -0.13 26.04
N ALA A 50 -35.58 0.18 27.01
CA ALA A 50 -37.01 0.36 26.76
C ALA A 50 -37.29 1.47 25.73
N GLN A 51 -36.55 2.59 25.76
CA GLN A 51 -36.67 3.67 24.78
C GLN A 51 -36.23 3.24 23.38
N VAL A 52 -35.12 2.49 23.25
CA VAL A 52 -34.68 1.93 21.95
C VAL A 52 -35.75 0.99 21.38
N LEU A 53 -36.21 0.02 22.17
CA LEU A 53 -37.21 -0.95 21.72
C LEU A 53 -38.54 -0.28 21.34
N LEU A 54 -38.96 0.77 22.06
CA LEU A 54 -40.15 1.56 21.72
C LEU A 54 -39.98 2.34 20.40
N VAL A 55 -38.78 2.85 20.09
CA VAL A 55 -38.47 3.49 18.78
C VAL A 55 -38.60 2.48 17.64
N LEU A 56 -38.01 1.28 17.79
CA LEU A 56 -38.11 0.21 16.79
C LEU A 56 -39.57 -0.23 16.58
N ALA A 57 -40.32 -0.42 17.67
CA ALA A 57 -41.73 -0.76 17.63
C ALA A 57 -42.59 0.32 16.94
N SER A 58 -42.28 1.60 17.21
CA SER A 58 -42.97 2.74 16.59
C SER A 58 -42.67 2.85 15.10
N PHE A 59 -41.44 2.56 14.67
CA PHE A 59 -41.07 2.55 13.25
C PHE A 59 -41.75 1.41 12.45
N ARG A 60 -42.00 0.24 13.08
CA ARG A 60 -42.67 -0.90 12.44
C ARG A 60 -44.20 -0.83 12.38
N GLN A 61 -44.82 0.19 12.96
CA GLN A 61 -46.28 0.35 13.03
C GLN A 61 -46.63 1.78 12.58
N GLU A 62 -47.69 1.97 11.79
CA GLU A 62 -48.11 3.33 11.36
C GLU A 62 -48.66 4.14 12.54
N THR A 63 -47.76 4.75 13.31
CA THR A 63 -48.01 5.27 14.66
C THR A 63 -48.49 6.71 14.70
N ARG A 64 -48.97 7.28 13.58
CA ARG A 64 -49.47 8.67 13.52
C ARG A 64 -50.59 8.99 14.51
N LYS A 65 -51.34 7.97 14.98
CA LYS A 65 -52.38 8.09 16.02
C LYS A 65 -51.85 8.08 17.46
N LEU A 66 -50.56 7.77 17.67
CA LEU A 66 -49.92 7.63 18.99
C LEU A 66 -48.96 8.77 19.34
N ASP A 67 -48.88 9.82 18.50
CA ASP A 67 -47.90 10.90 18.61
C ASP A 67 -47.88 11.56 20.01
N ASP A 68 -49.05 11.85 20.59
CA ASP A 68 -49.12 12.48 21.92
C ASP A 68 -48.65 11.56 23.05
N PHE A 69 -48.93 10.25 22.98
CA PHE A 69 -48.38 9.27 23.93
C PHE A 69 -46.85 9.19 23.82
N LEU A 70 -46.33 9.10 22.58
CA LEU A 70 -44.89 9.04 22.33
C LEU A 70 -44.18 10.32 22.78
N LYS A 71 -44.80 11.50 22.66
CA LYS A 71 -44.27 12.78 23.18
C LYS A 71 -44.12 12.80 24.70
N HIS A 72 -44.96 12.06 25.43
CA HIS A 72 -44.91 11.96 26.89
C HIS A 72 -44.04 10.82 27.40
N SER A 73 -43.92 9.71 26.67
CA SER A 73 -43.14 8.53 27.07
C SER A 73 -41.65 8.60 26.70
N LEU A 74 -41.30 9.35 25.64
CA LEU A 74 -39.92 9.50 25.15
C LEU A 74 -39.29 10.81 25.61
N SER A 75 -38.00 10.76 26.00
CA SER A 75 -37.26 11.93 26.48
C SER A 75 -36.28 12.49 25.44
N GLY A 76 -36.17 13.81 25.35
CA GLY A 76 -35.09 14.50 24.64
C GLY A 76 -35.00 14.14 23.14
N GLU A 77 -33.83 13.68 22.71
CA GLU A 77 -33.55 13.31 21.31
C GLU A 77 -34.35 12.09 20.84
N PHE A 78 -34.68 11.12 21.72
CA PHE A 78 -35.51 9.97 21.34
C PHE A 78 -36.89 10.39 20.84
N ARG A 79 -37.47 11.43 21.46
CA ARG A 79 -38.74 12.01 21.02
C ARG A 79 -38.62 12.64 19.63
N LYS A 80 -37.54 13.41 19.38
CA LYS A 80 -37.28 14.02 18.07
C LYS A 80 -37.11 12.96 16.97
N LEU A 81 -36.39 11.88 17.28
CA LEU A 81 -36.21 10.75 16.35
C LEU A 81 -37.57 10.09 16.04
N CYS A 82 -38.38 9.75 17.04
CA CYS A 82 -39.69 9.14 16.79
C CYS A 82 -40.64 10.06 16.00
N THR A 83 -40.77 11.34 16.35
CA THR A 83 -41.65 12.27 15.60
C THR A 83 -41.21 12.44 14.14
N ALA A 84 -39.91 12.38 13.86
CA ALA A 84 -39.39 12.34 12.48
C ALA A 84 -39.78 11.04 11.76
N LEU A 85 -39.63 9.88 12.42
CA LEU A 85 -40.02 8.58 11.87
C LEU A 85 -41.53 8.49 11.57
N LEU A 86 -42.41 9.07 12.39
CA LEU A 86 -43.85 9.23 12.11
C LEU A 86 -44.15 9.99 10.81
N SER A 87 -43.22 10.85 10.41
CA SER A 87 -43.25 11.66 9.20
C SER A 87 -42.45 11.04 8.04
N ASN A 88 -42.02 9.77 8.19
CA ASN A 88 -41.13 9.04 7.26
C ASN A 88 -39.76 9.72 7.03
N GLN A 89 -39.27 10.49 8.00
CA GLN A 89 -37.94 11.12 7.97
C GLN A 89 -36.96 10.32 8.84
N ILE A 90 -36.04 9.60 8.22
CA ILE A 90 -35.16 8.64 8.88
C ILE A 90 -33.88 9.33 9.37
N GLY A 91 -33.55 9.13 10.65
CA GLY A 91 -32.38 9.74 11.30
C GLY A 91 -32.66 11.08 11.99
N GLY A 92 -33.80 11.72 11.71
CA GLY A 92 -34.27 12.90 12.44
C GLY A 92 -35.03 13.90 11.58
N PRO A 93 -35.43 15.04 12.19
CA PRO A 93 -36.13 16.11 11.49
C PRO A 93 -35.36 16.61 10.26
N ASP A 94 -36.10 16.96 9.21
CA ASP A 94 -35.61 17.49 7.94
C ASP A 94 -34.66 16.53 7.18
N SER A 95 -34.65 15.25 7.55
CA SER A 95 -33.86 14.24 6.85
C SER A 95 -34.38 13.98 5.43
N PRO A 96 -33.50 13.94 4.41
CA PRO A 96 -33.86 13.52 3.07
C PRO A 96 -33.99 11.99 2.92
N LEU A 97 -33.68 11.21 3.98
CA LEU A 97 -33.78 9.76 3.96
C LEU A 97 -35.21 9.33 4.30
N GLN A 98 -35.86 8.60 3.39
CA GLN A 98 -37.24 8.15 3.52
C GLN A 98 -37.37 6.72 2.98
N ILE A 99 -38.32 5.92 3.52
CA ILE A 99 -38.69 4.64 2.90
C ILE A 99 -39.84 4.88 1.93
N THR A 100 -39.58 4.58 0.65
CA THR A 100 -40.57 4.63 -0.42
C THR A 100 -40.43 3.39 -1.30
N GLN A 101 -41.48 3.04 -2.05
CA GLN A 101 -41.47 1.84 -2.91
C GLN A 101 -40.40 1.89 -4.02
N THR A 102 -39.91 3.08 -4.36
CA THR A 102 -38.83 3.29 -5.35
C THR A 102 -37.43 3.01 -4.80
N VAL A 103 -37.26 2.90 -3.48
CA VAL A 103 -35.96 2.57 -2.88
C VAL A 103 -35.66 1.06 -3.08
N PRO A 104 -34.46 0.68 -3.59
CA PRO A 104 -34.05 -0.71 -3.70
C PRO A 104 -34.12 -1.47 -2.37
N ALA A 105 -34.44 -2.77 -2.41
CA ALA A 105 -34.59 -3.59 -1.21
C ALA A 105 -33.33 -3.56 -0.30
N GLN A 106 -32.13 -3.61 -0.90
CA GLN A 106 -30.86 -3.46 -0.19
C GLN A 106 -30.74 -2.16 0.62
N ARG A 107 -31.17 -1.02 0.04
CA ARG A 107 -31.16 0.26 0.75
C ARG A 107 -32.24 0.34 1.83
N ARG A 108 -33.38 -0.36 1.67
CA ARG A 108 -34.37 -0.48 2.76
C ARG A 108 -33.79 -1.23 3.97
N LEU A 109 -33.08 -2.33 3.77
CA LEU A 109 -32.36 -3.04 4.85
C LEU A 109 -31.37 -2.12 5.58
N LEU A 110 -30.58 -1.36 4.81
CA LEU A 110 -29.63 -0.39 5.37
C LEU A 110 -30.32 0.77 6.11
N LEU A 111 -31.52 1.18 5.71
CA LEU A 111 -32.34 2.14 6.45
C LEU A 111 -32.90 1.55 7.75
N GLU A 112 -33.33 0.28 7.78
CA GLU A 112 -33.69 -0.43 9.02
C GLU A 112 -32.50 -0.50 10.00
N LEU A 113 -31.31 -0.81 9.48
CA LEU A 113 -30.05 -0.78 10.22
C LEU A 113 -29.72 0.61 10.73
N LEU A 114 -29.92 1.66 9.93
CA LEU A 114 -29.71 3.05 10.33
C LEU A 114 -30.67 3.48 11.45
N VAL A 115 -31.95 3.10 11.40
CA VAL A 115 -32.92 3.37 12.49
C VAL A 115 -32.48 2.71 13.79
N HIS A 116 -32.08 1.44 13.75
CA HIS A 116 -31.60 0.73 14.94
C HIS A 116 -30.28 1.32 15.46
N ALA A 117 -29.33 1.64 14.59
CA ALA A 117 -28.09 2.31 14.96
C ALA A 117 -28.38 3.67 15.61
N CYS A 118 -29.23 4.52 15.03
CA CYS A 118 -29.60 5.81 15.61
C CYS A 118 -30.20 5.66 17.01
N ALA A 119 -31.15 4.73 17.20
CA ALA A 119 -31.76 4.50 18.50
C ALA A 119 -30.72 4.04 19.54
N VAL A 120 -29.86 3.08 19.19
CA VAL A 120 -28.80 2.59 20.10
C VAL A 120 -27.76 3.68 20.39
N LEU A 121 -27.37 4.50 19.42
CA LEU A 121 -26.47 5.63 19.66
C LEU A 121 -27.08 6.67 20.61
N LEU A 122 -28.41 6.89 20.58
CA LEU A 122 -29.09 7.79 21.52
C LEU A 122 -29.20 7.21 22.94
N SER A 123 -29.01 5.90 23.14
CA SER A 123 -29.07 5.25 24.46
C SER A 123 -27.97 5.71 25.43
N GLY A 124 -26.90 6.32 24.91
CA GLY A 124 -25.77 6.82 25.71
C GLY A 124 -24.77 5.74 26.15
N THR A 125 -24.77 4.56 25.50
CA THR A 125 -23.81 3.49 25.77
C THR A 125 -22.37 3.98 25.61
N THR A 126 -21.57 3.82 26.66
CA THR A 126 -20.16 4.30 26.69
C THR A 126 -19.30 3.65 25.61
N LEU A 127 -19.62 2.41 25.25
CA LEU A 127 -18.95 1.66 24.19
C LEU A 127 -19.07 2.34 22.82
N LEU A 128 -20.21 2.95 22.50
CA LEU A 128 -20.45 3.60 21.20
C LEU A 128 -20.31 5.12 21.25
N ALA A 129 -19.75 5.68 22.33
CA ALA A 129 -19.58 7.13 22.48
C ALA A 129 -18.87 7.80 21.27
N PRO A 130 -17.83 7.22 20.65
CA PRO A 130 -17.22 7.83 19.46
C PRO A 130 -18.14 7.83 18.23
N LEU A 131 -18.87 6.73 17.98
CA LEU A 131 -19.85 6.69 16.89
C LEU A 131 -21.03 7.65 17.14
N HIS A 132 -21.41 7.84 18.41
CA HIS A 132 -22.40 8.85 18.77
C HIS A 132 -21.88 10.26 18.42
N GLN A 133 -20.62 10.58 18.72
CA GLN A 133 -20.03 11.87 18.35
C GLN A 133 -19.98 12.08 16.84
N ILE A 134 -19.63 11.07 16.04
CA ILE A 134 -19.70 11.13 14.57
C ILE A 134 -21.12 11.42 14.09
N ALA A 135 -22.12 10.77 14.69
CA ALA A 135 -23.53 10.87 14.32
C ALA A 135 -24.22 12.17 14.78
N SER A 136 -23.84 12.74 15.94
CA SER A 136 -24.53 13.88 16.56
C SER A 136 -23.72 15.19 16.54
N GLN A 137 -22.39 15.09 16.54
CA GLN A 137 -21.45 16.21 16.61
C GLN A 137 -20.23 16.02 15.68
N PRO A 138 -20.43 15.77 14.36
CA PRO A 138 -19.33 15.45 13.43
C PRO A 138 -18.22 16.51 13.35
N HIS A 139 -18.50 17.76 13.73
CA HIS A 139 -17.50 18.84 13.80
C HIS A 139 -16.39 18.57 14.84
N ASN A 140 -16.67 17.78 15.88
CA ASN A 140 -15.69 17.38 16.89
C ASN A 140 -14.82 16.19 16.43
N MET A 141 -15.16 15.56 15.30
CA MET A 141 -14.53 14.33 14.80
C MET A 141 -13.66 14.53 13.56
N THR A 142 -13.59 15.77 13.03
CA THR A 142 -12.79 16.12 11.83
C THR A 142 -11.30 15.84 11.99
N GLY A 143 -10.77 15.95 13.22
CA GLY A 143 -9.38 15.63 13.56
C GLY A 143 -9.18 14.26 14.22
N SER A 144 -10.17 13.36 14.18
CA SER A 144 -10.09 12.06 14.88
C SER A 144 -9.59 10.91 14.00
N TYR A 145 -8.99 9.91 14.64
CA TYR A 145 -8.60 8.65 14.00
C TYR A 145 -9.82 7.74 13.87
N LEU A 146 -10.49 7.79 12.71
CA LEU A 146 -11.69 6.97 12.48
C LEU A 146 -11.33 5.47 12.45
N PRO A 147 -12.23 4.59 12.94
CA PRO A 147 -12.00 3.16 12.98
C PRO A 147 -11.97 2.53 11.59
N THR A 148 -11.27 1.40 11.45
CA THR A 148 -11.05 0.61 10.23
C THR A 148 -10.36 1.34 9.09
N MET A 149 -9.72 2.48 9.40
CA MET A 149 -8.78 3.17 8.53
C MET A 149 -7.38 2.55 8.63
N PRO A 150 -6.58 2.56 7.55
CA PRO A 150 -5.21 2.06 7.55
C PRO A 150 -4.29 2.86 8.48
N ASP A 151 -3.21 2.21 8.89
CA ASP A 151 -2.11 2.80 9.67
C ASP A 151 -0.92 3.17 8.79
N ASP A 152 -0.17 4.19 9.21
CA ASP A 152 1.21 4.37 8.76
C ASP A 152 2.11 3.32 9.44
N HIS A 153 2.44 2.26 8.70
CA HIS A 153 3.35 1.22 9.15
C HIS A 153 4.83 1.65 9.17
N THR A 154 5.17 2.84 8.65
CA THR A 154 6.57 3.31 8.71
C THR A 154 7.02 3.55 10.15
N SER A 155 6.13 3.93 11.07
CA SER A 155 6.49 4.08 12.48
C SER A 155 6.84 2.75 13.15
N GLU A 156 6.13 1.66 12.82
CA GLU A 156 6.39 0.31 13.37
C GLU A 156 7.70 -0.25 12.83
N ALA A 157 7.96 -0.12 11.52
CA ALA A 157 9.23 -0.48 10.89
C ALA A 157 10.41 0.30 11.50
N ARG A 158 10.26 1.62 11.70
CA ARG A 158 11.27 2.47 12.35
C ARG A 158 11.49 2.11 13.83
N GLN A 159 10.45 1.71 14.55
CA GLN A 159 10.57 1.28 15.95
C GLN A 159 11.27 -0.08 16.08
N TRP A 160 11.11 -0.98 15.10
CA TRP A 160 11.90 -2.19 14.93
C TRP A 160 13.39 -1.87 14.68
N MET A 161 13.68 -1.00 13.71
CA MET A 161 15.05 -0.56 13.40
C MET A 161 15.75 0.15 14.57
N THR A 162 14.99 0.82 15.44
CA THR A 162 15.52 1.47 16.67
C THR A 162 15.78 0.47 17.80
N LYS A 163 15.21 -0.74 17.75
CA LYS A 163 15.47 -1.83 18.72
C LYS A 163 16.70 -2.66 18.36
N GLU A 164 17.05 -2.78 17.08
CA GLU A 164 18.19 -3.57 16.61
C GLU A 164 19.47 -2.75 16.37
N GLY A 165 19.43 -1.41 16.40
CA GLY A 165 20.61 -0.58 16.15
C GLY A 165 20.60 0.80 16.82
N ASN A 166 21.81 1.38 16.96
CA ASN A 166 22.10 2.68 17.61
C ASN A 166 21.60 3.92 16.83
N ILE A 167 20.49 3.82 16.11
CA ILE A 167 19.92 4.90 15.31
C ILE A 167 19.03 5.76 16.22
N LYS A 168 19.24 7.09 16.21
CA LYS A 168 18.39 8.05 16.90
C LYS A 168 17.78 9.04 15.92
N TRP A 169 16.54 9.43 16.18
CA TRP A 169 15.81 10.39 15.36
C TRP A 169 15.98 11.81 15.88
N TYR A 170 15.97 12.76 14.96
CA TYR A 170 16.02 14.20 15.20
C TYR A 170 14.97 14.88 14.31
N PHE A 171 14.47 16.04 14.74
CA PHE A 171 13.61 16.88 13.94
C PHE A 171 14.38 18.09 13.41
N CYS A 172 14.17 18.43 12.14
CA CYS A 172 14.58 19.72 11.61
C CYS A 172 13.74 20.86 12.21
N ALA A 173 14.16 22.11 11.99
CA ALA A 173 13.46 23.29 12.50
C ALA A 173 11.98 23.40 12.06
N ASN A 174 11.60 22.72 10.97
CA ASN A 174 10.24 22.66 10.43
C ASN A 174 9.48 21.35 10.79
N GLY A 175 10.02 20.51 11.67
CA GLY A 175 9.31 19.32 12.18
C GLY A 175 9.44 18.01 11.38
N HIS A 176 10.14 18.01 10.24
CA HIS A 176 10.44 16.78 9.49
C HIS A 176 11.51 15.92 10.20
N ALA A 177 11.34 14.60 10.15
CA ALA A 177 12.15 13.64 10.89
C ALA A 177 13.37 13.16 10.08
N CYS A 178 14.54 13.20 10.70
CA CYS A 178 15.81 12.76 10.13
C CYS A 178 16.46 11.70 11.03
N SER A 179 16.94 10.60 10.46
CA SER A 179 17.67 9.57 11.18
C SER A 179 19.15 9.93 11.33
N VAL A 180 19.73 9.65 12.49
CA VAL A 180 21.16 9.79 12.79
C VAL A 180 21.66 8.42 13.24
N GLY A 181 22.54 7.81 12.46
CA GLY A 181 23.06 6.46 12.68
C GLY A 181 24.21 6.36 13.69
N GLU A 182 24.88 5.20 13.67
CA GLU A 182 26.13 4.86 14.37
C GLU A 182 26.15 5.04 15.90
N CYS A 183 26.17 6.28 16.38
CA CYS A 183 26.19 6.65 17.79
C CYS A 183 24.92 7.41 18.23
N GLY A 184 24.04 7.76 17.28
CA GLY A 184 22.81 8.50 17.52
C GLY A 184 23.01 9.96 17.93
N LYS A 185 24.15 10.57 17.60
CA LYS A 185 24.41 12.01 17.78
C LYS A 185 25.00 12.59 16.49
N PRO A 186 24.60 13.80 16.07
CA PRO A 186 25.00 14.33 14.76
C PRO A 186 26.45 14.83 14.78
N VAL A 187 27.23 14.37 13.81
CA VAL A 187 28.66 14.72 13.63
C VAL A 187 28.95 15.47 12.33
N ALA A 188 28.02 15.45 11.37
CA ALA A 188 28.05 16.24 10.14
C ALA A 188 26.77 17.09 10.01
N ILE A 189 26.87 18.22 9.31
CA ILE A 189 25.75 19.11 8.98
C ILE A 189 25.24 18.78 7.58
N SER A 190 23.93 18.80 7.38
CA SER A 190 23.26 18.55 6.09
C SER A 190 22.00 19.42 5.97
N LYS A 191 21.18 19.22 4.94
CA LYS A 191 19.89 19.88 4.74
C LYS A 191 18.74 18.87 4.85
N CYS A 192 17.63 19.28 5.44
CA CYS A 192 16.42 18.46 5.53
C CYS A 192 15.92 18.09 4.12
N PRO A 193 15.70 16.79 3.80
CA PRO A 193 15.27 16.39 2.47
C PRO A 193 13.89 16.94 2.09
N ASP A 194 13.01 17.15 3.07
CA ASP A 194 11.63 17.59 2.84
C ASP A 194 11.47 19.12 2.72
N CYS A 195 12.36 19.91 3.33
CA CYS A 195 12.20 21.38 3.41
C CYS A 195 13.48 22.23 3.38
N GLY A 196 14.65 21.61 3.17
CA GLY A 196 15.92 22.32 2.92
C GLY A 196 16.58 23.03 4.09
N VAL A 197 15.93 23.17 5.26
CA VAL A 197 16.54 23.80 6.45
C VAL A 197 17.73 22.98 6.97
N PRO A 198 18.76 23.60 7.58
CA PRO A 198 19.92 22.87 8.08
C PRO A 198 19.54 21.85 9.18
N ILE A 199 20.15 20.67 9.09
CA ILE A 199 20.04 19.54 9.99
C ILE A 199 21.42 19.01 10.35
N GLY A 200 21.52 18.08 11.30
CA GLY A 200 22.80 17.53 11.72
C GLY A 200 23.51 18.42 12.74
N GLY A 201 24.84 18.45 12.72
CA GLY A 201 25.64 19.04 13.79
C GLY A 201 27.14 18.80 13.62
N GLN A 202 27.96 19.38 14.50
CA GLN A 202 29.40 19.13 14.55
C GLN A 202 29.82 18.73 15.97
N GLY A 203 30.74 17.77 16.09
CA GLY A 203 31.27 17.35 17.40
C GLY A 203 30.19 16.83 18.37
N HIS A 204 29.16 16.14 17.87
CA HIS A 204 27.97 15.70 18.60
C HIS A 204 26.98 16.81 19.03
N ASN A 205 27.23 18.07 18.70
CA ASN A 205 26.34 19.19 19.00
C ASN A 205 25.44 19.49 17.80
N PRO A 206 24.11 19.39 17.91
CA PRO A 206 23.20 19.69 16.81
C PRO A 206 23.19 21.18 16.43
N VAL A 207 22.90 21.46 15.16
CA VAL A 207 22.66 22.83 14.68
C VAL A 207 21.38 23.43 15.28
N ALA A 208 21.28 24.76 15.31
CA ALA A 208 20.12 25.46 15.87
C ALA A 208 18.81 25.02 15.18
N GLY A 209 17.83 24.59 15.98
CA GLY A 209 16.56 24.04 15.49
C GLY A 209 16.58 22.56 15.11
N PHE A 210 17.73 21.89 15.10
CA PHE A 210 17.82 20.43 14.89
C PHE A 210 17.73 19.67 16.21
N THR A 211 16.53 19.56 16.78
CA THR A 211 16.35 18.96 18.11
C THR A 211 16.31 17.43 18.05
N PRO A 212 16.94 16.71 18.99
CA PRO A 212 16.74 15.27 19.11
C PRO A 212 15.25 14.98 19.34
N ALA A 213 14.72 13.97 18.66
CA ALA A 213 13.36 13.50 18.84
C ALA A 213 13.28 12.80 20.21
N GLN A 214 13.03 13.59 21.27
CA GLN A 214 12.90 13.11 22.65
C GLN A 214 11.68 12.19 22.84
N GLN A 215 10.80 12.13 21.85
CA GLN A 215 9.72 11.18 21.70
C GLN A 215 9.78 10.60 20.28
N SER A 216 9.24 9.40 20.10
CA SER A 216 9.15 8.72 18.80
C SER A 216 8.66 9.65 17.70
N VAL A 217 9.31 9.59 16.52
CA VAL A 217 8.84 10.28 15.30
C VAL A 217 7.34 10.04 15.15
N GLY A 218 6.60 11.14 14.99
CA GLY A 218 5.15 11.11 14.91
C GLY A 218 4.68 10.16 13.82
N ASP A 219 3.80 9.25 14.22
CA ASP A 219 2.96 8.44 13.37
C ASP A 219 2.25 9.33 12.33
N GLN A 220 2.44 9.08 11.02
CA GLN A 220 1.77 9.85 9.95
C GLN A 220 0.38 9.28 9.61
N THR A 221 -0.15 8.35 10.41
CA THR A 221 -1.52 7.84 10.26
C THR A 221 -2.49 9.02 10.16
N ARG A 222 -3.20 9.06 9.04
CA ARG A 222 -4.08 10.17 8.71
C ARG A 222 -5.37 10.10 9.52
N THR A 223 -5.81 11.26 9.99
CA THR A 223 -7.13 11.43 10.61
C THR A 223 -8.23 11.53 9.53
N GLY A 224 -9.48 11.35 9.95
CA GLY A 224 -10.63 11.29 9.04
C GLY A 224 -10.80 9.92 8.37
N HIS A 225 -11.60 9.90 7.30
CA HIS A 225 -11.89 8.75 6.45
C HIS A 225 -10.99 8.80 5.22
N VAL A 226 -10.17 7.77 5.01
CA VAL A 226 -9.08 7.76 4.02
C VAL A 226 -9.13 6.59 3.03
N LEU A 227 -10.26 5.88 2.96
CA LEU A 227 -10.39 4.68 2.09
C LEU A 227 -10.53 5.01 0.60
N GLY A 228 -10.85 6.27 0.25
CA GLY A 228 -11.19 6.67 -1.12
C GLY A 228 -12.40 5.91 -1.68
N GLU A 229 -12.54 5.91 -3.01
CA GLU A 229 -13.65 5.28 -3.71
C GLU A 229 -13.77 3.76 -3.45
N VAL A 230 -15.01 3.25 -3.47
CA VAL A 230 -15.34 1.87 -3.09
C VAL A 230 -14.60 0.80 -3.88
N TYR A 231 -14.29 1.06 -5.16
CA TYR A 231 -13.54 0.15 -6.04
C TYR A 231 -12.01 0.25 -5.88
N ARG A 232 -11.52 1.17 -5.03
CA ARG A 232 -10.08 1.40 -4.75
C ARG A 232 -9.66 0.98 -3.35
N ARG A 233 -10.61 0.81 -2.42
CA ARG A 233 -10.32 0.42 -1.03
C ARG A 233 -9.91 -1.05 -0.94
N SER A 234 -9.00 -1.37 -0.02
CA SER A 234 -8.69 -2.77 0.28
C SER A 234 -9.83 -3.47 1.02
N GLU A 235 -10.12 -4.72 0.62
CA GLU A 235 -10.98 -5.65 1.38
C GLU A 235 -10.21 -6.34 2.52
N ALA A 236 -8.87 -6.20 2.59
CA ALA A 236 -8.08 -6.74 3.69
C ALA A 236 -8.45 -6.08 5.03
N PRO A 237 -8.47 -6.84 6.14
CA PRO A 237 -8.66 -6.27 7.47
C PRO A 237 -7.41 -5.52 7.92
N GLU A 238 -7.61 -4.34 8.48
CA GLU A 238 -6.56 -3.57 9.14
C GLU A 238 -6.19 -4.20 10.48
N ARG A 239 -4.91 -4.06 10.89
CA ARG A 239 -4.38 -4.54 12.17
C ARG A 239 -4.63 -6.06 12.38
N GLN A 240 -4.61 -6.56 13.62
CA GLN A 240 -4.82 -7.98 13.94
C GLN A 240 -6.31 -8.38 13.95
N MET A 241 -7.10 -7.84 13.01
CA MET A 241 -8.53 -8.09 12.90
C MET A 241 -8.83 -9.12 11.82
N SER A 242 -9.98 -9.81 11.94
CA SER A 242 -10.57 -10.61 10.88
C SER A 242 -11.41 -9.74 9.94
N THR A 243 -11.60 -10.19 8.69
CA THR A 243 -12.40 -9.49 7.68
C THR A 243 -13.82 -9.17 8.17
N ALA A 244 -14.46 -10.08 8.90
CA ALA A 244 -15.80 -9.88 9.45
C ALA A 244 -15.84 -8.78 10.54
N GLN A 245 -14.87 -8.75 11.46
CA GLN A 245 -14.77 -7.69 12.47
C GLN A 245 -14.57 -6.32 11.82
N SER A 246 -13.64 -6.24 10.86
CA SER A 246 -13.37 -5.00 10.10
C SER A 246 -14.63 -4.54 9.37
N CYS A 247 -15.32 -5.41 8.64
CA CYS A 247 -16.55 -5.06 7.92
C CYS A 247 -17.68 -4.59 8.86
N ILE A 248 -17.89 -5.23 10.02
CA ILE A 248 -18.92 -4.81 10.99
C ILE A 248 -18.60 -3.42 11.56
N LEU A 249 -17.37 -3.17 12.01
CA LEU A 249 -16.99 -1.86 12.54
C LEU A 249 -17.04 -0.77 11.47
N ARG A 250 -16.61 -1.07 10.24
CA ARG A 250 -16.64 -0.17 9.09
C ARG A 250 -18.07 0.20 8.71
N LEU A 251 -18.98 -0.77 8.67
CA LEU A 251 -20.42 -0.57 8.46
C LEU A 251 -21.03 0.33 9.55
N LEU A 252 -20.75 0.05 10.84
CA LEU A 252 -21.24 0.87 11.96
C LEU A 252 -20.70 2.32 11.90
N ASN A 253 -19.44 2.49 11.51
CA ASN A 253 -18.83 3.80 11.29
C ASN A 253 -19.51 4.56 10.13
N HIS A 254 -19.76 3.89 8.99
CA HIS A 254 -20.45 4.51 7.86
C HIS A 254 -21.93 4.84 8.17
N LEU A 255 -22.64 4.03 8.97
CA LEU A 255 -23.98 4.35 9.45
C LEU A 255 -23.97 5.62 10.33
N ALA A 256 -22.98 5.74 11.22
CA ALA A 256 -22.79 6.93 12.04
C ALA A 256 -22.44 8.17 11.19
N MET A 257 -21.56 8.04 10.18
CA MET A 257 -21.24 9.13 9.25
C MET A 257 -22.46 9.55 8.42
N LEU A 258 -23.27 8.60 7.92
CA LEU A 258 -24.48 8.89 7.14
C LEU A 258 -25.50 9.66 7.99
N GLN A 259 -25.69 9.25 9.24
CA GLN A 259 -26.47 9.98 10.23
C GLN A 259 -25.90 11.39 10.49
N GLY A 260 -24.57 11.52 10.57
CA GLY A 260 -23.87 12.80 10.68
C GLY A 260 -24.20 13.77 9.53
N THR A 261 -24.44 13.27 8.31
CA THR A 261 -24.81 14.13 7.14
C THR A 261 -26.18 14.79 7.27
N ILE A 262 -27.03 14.35 8.20
CA ILE A 262 -28.32 14.98 8.53
C ILE A 262 -28.09 16.13 9.53
N LYS A 263 -27.12 15.98 10.44
CA LYS A 263 -26.81 17.00 11.46
C LYS A 263 -25.89 18.11 10.95
N ASN A 264 -24.83 17.76 10.22
CA ASN A 264 -23.93 18.72 9.57
C ASN A 264 -23.19 18.05 8.40
N TYR A 265 -23.72 18.24 7.18
CA TYR A 265 -23.14 17.73 5.94
C TYR A 265 -21.70 18.22 5.71
N GLN A 266 -21.40 19.49 6.01
CA GLN A 266 -20.09 20.09 5.76
C GLN A 266 -19.01 19.46 6.64
N ALA A 267 -19.29 19.21 7.92
CA ALA A 267 -18.36 18.54 8.82
C ALA A 267 -18.06 17.09 8.40
N VAL A 268 -19.07 16.35 7.91
CA VAL A 268 -18.83 15.01 7.35
C VAL A 268 -18.07 15.07 6.04
N SER A 269 -18.33 16.07 5.18
CA SER A 269 -17.54 16.31 3.97
C SER A 269 -16.07 16.63 4.26
N GLN A 270 -15.79 17.33 5.37
CA GLN A 270 -14.43 17.64 5.83
C GLN A 270 -13.72 16.43 6.45
N MET A 271 -14.47 15.48 7.01
CA MET A 271 -13.92 14.20 7.48
C MET A 271 -13.45 13.27 6.35
N ILE A 272 -13.84 13.48 5.08
CA ILE A 272 -13.59 12.52 4.00
C ILE A 272 -12.42 12.97 3.11
N HIS A 273 -11.47 12.06 2.89
CA HIS A 273 -10.24 12.29 2.14
C HIS A 273 -9.95 11.13 1.16
N PRO A 274 -9.66 11.40 -0.12
CA PRO A 274 -9.80 12.69 -0.81
C PRO A 274 -11.26 13.19 -0.79
N GLY A 275 -11.45 14.50 -0.90
CA GLY A 275 -12.79 15.10 -0.85
C GLY A 275 -13.68 14.64 -2.02
N VAL A 276 -14.95 14.35 -1.72
CA VAL A 276 -15.94 13.82 -2.67
C VAL A 276 -17.07 14.83 -2.92
N GLN A 277 -17.68 14.78 -4.12
CA GLN A 277 -18.77 15.71 -4.48
C GLN A 277 -20.10 15.32 -3.83
N ASP A 278 -20.49 14.05 -3.92
CA ASP A 278 -21.69 13.51 -3.25
C ASP A 278 -21.29 12.62 -2.07
N VAL A 279 -21.27 13.21 -0.87
CA VAL A 279 -20.95 12.52 0.38
C VAL A 279 -21.97 11.43 0.71
N ARG A 280 -23.25 11.62 0.35
CA ARG A 280 -24.30 10.63 0.66
C ARG A 280 -24.23 9.44 -0.29
N GLY A 281 -24.07 9.68 -1.60
CA GLY A 281 -23.83 8.63 -2.59
C GLY A 281 -22.58 7.81 -2.27
N PHE A 282 -21.48 8.48 -1.89
CA PHE A 282 -20.25 7.85 -1.41
C PHE A 282 -20.49 6.91 -0.22
N LEU A 283 -21.14 7.41 0.85
CA LEU A 283 -21.46 6.60 2.03
C LEU A 283 -22.42 5.46 1.72
N TRP A 284 -23.40 5.66 0.83
CA TRP A 284 -24.28 4.59 0.34
C TRP A 284 -23.51 3.46 -0.32
N SER A 285 -22.62 3.78 -1.26
CA SER A 285 -21.82 2.78 -1.97
C SER A 285 -20.90 2.01 -1.02
N HIS A 286 -20.35 2.67 0.01
CA HIS A 286 -19.58 2.01 1.06
C HIS A 286 -20.43 1.04 1.90
N LEU A 287 -21.61 1.46 2.36
CA LEU A 287 -22.54 0.62 3.13
C LEU A 287 -23.01 -0.60 2.32
N GLU A 288 -23.31 -0.42 1.02
CA GLU A 288 -23.71 -1.50 0.13
C GLU A 288 -22.60 -2.54 -0.03
N LYS A 289 -21.34 -2.09 -0.19
CA LYS A 289 -20.18 -2.97 -0.30
C LYS A 289 -19.77 -3.60 1.04
N ASP A 290 -19.93 -2.92 2.17
CA ASP A 290 -19.68 -3.49 3.50
C ASP A 290 -20.66 -4.66 3.78
N MET A 291 -21.94 -4.51 3.41
CA MET A 291 -22.93 -5.61 3.50
C MET A 291 -22.60 -6.78 2.56
N GLU A 292 -22.16 -6.50 1.33
CA GLU A 292 -21.75 -7.53 0.36
C GLU A 292 -20.55 -8.35 0.86
N VAL A 293 -19.48 -7.67 1.30
CA VAL A 293 -18.26 -8.33 1.81
C VAL A 293 -18.55 -9.09 3.10
N LEU A 294 -19.37 -8.53 4.00
CA LEU A 294 -19.77 -9.22 5.23
C LEU A 294 -20.58 -10.49 4.95
N GLY A 295 -21.55 -10.41 4.02
CA GLY A 295 -22.34 -11.57 3.59
C GLY A 295 -21.47 -12.67 2.97
N ARG A 296 -20.55 -12.32 2.06
CA ARG A 296 -19.57 -13.26 1.50
C ARG A 296 -18.65 -13.87 2.56
N THR A 297 -18.19 -13.08 3.52
CA THR A 297 -17.27 -13.53 4.58
C THR A 297 -17.93 -14.54 5.53
N LEU A 298 -19.20 -14.30 5.89
CA LEU A 298 -19.95 -15.15 6.84
C LEU A 298 -20.74 -16.29 6.17
N ASP A 299 -20.67 -16.41 4.83
CA ASP A 299 -21.54 -17.25 4.00
C ASP A 299 -23.03 -17.07 4.34
N GLN A 300 -23.49 -15.81 4.35
CA GLN A 300 -24.86 -15.44 4.69
C GLN A 300 -25.54 -14.64 3.58
N ASN A 301 -26.83 -14.89 3.39
CA ASN A 301 -27.69 -14.03 2.58
C ASN A 301 -27.86 -12.64 3.24
N MET A 302 -28.38 -11.67 2.49
CA MET A 302 -28.51 -10.29 2.94
C MET A 302 -29.41 -10.12 4.17
N ASP A 303 -30.48 -10.92 4.30
CA ASP A 303 -31.40 -10.86 5.43
C ASP A 303 -30.73 -11.36 6.72
N ASN A 304 -30.05 -12.51 6.66
CA ASN A 304 -29.25 -13.03 7.75
C ASN A 304 -28.12 -12.06 8.12
N THR A 305 -27.45 -11.46 7.15
CA THR A 305 -26.41 -10.44 7.38
C THR A 305 -26.98 -9.22 8.11
N ALA A 306 -28.17 -8.74 7.73
CA ALA A 306 -28.83 -7.64 8.44
C ALA A 306 -29.25 -8.03 9.87
N VAL A 307 -29.76 -9.25 10.09
CA VAL A 307 -30.06 -9.78 11.43
C VAL A 307 -28.80 -9.85 12.28
N ILE A 308 -27.65 -10.27 11.73
CA ILE A 308 -26.37 -10.32 12.44
C ILE A 308 -25.95 -8.91 12.91
N VAL A 309 -26.07 -7.90 12.04
CA VAL A 309 -25.74 -6.50 12.44
C VAL A 309 -26.75 -5.97 13.46
N HIS A 310 -28.04 -6.33 13.39
CA HIS A 310 -29.00 -6.01 14.45
C HIS A 310 -28.66 -6.69 15.79
N LEU A 311 -28.18 -7.94 15.78
CA LEU A 311 -27.69 -8.63 16.99
C LEU A 311 -26.45 -7.93 17.57
N VAL A 312 -25.55 -7.41 16.73
CA VAL A 312 -24.41 -6.57 17.18
C VAL A 312 -24.91 -5.28 17.84
N LEU A 313 -25.82 -4.56 17.19
CA LEU A 313 -26.42 -3.33 17.74
C LEU A 313 -27.15 -3.56 19.06
N HIS A 314 -27.87 -4.68 19.19
CA HIS A 314 -28.54 -5.07 20.42
C HIS A 314 -27.54 -5.42 21.54
N ALA A 315 -26.50 -6.19 21.24
CA ALA A 315 -25.46 -6.50 22.22
C ALA A 315 -24.65 -5.25 22.66
N CYS A 316 -24.48 -4.25 21.78
CA CYS A 316 -23.96 -2.94 22.17
C CYS A 316 -24.87 -2.16 23.14
N LEU A 317 -26.19 -2.39 23.09
CA LEU A 317 -27.19 -1.80 23.99
C LEU A 317 -27.20 -2.47 25.37
N GLU A 318 -26.97 -3.79 25.41
CA GLU A 318 -26.90 -4.57 26.66
C GLU A 318 -25.54 -4.46 27.38
N PHE A 319 -24.52 -3.91 26.73
CA PHE A 319 -23.17 -3.80 27.30
C PHE A 319 -23.15 -2.95 28.59
N THR A 320 -22.94 -3.63 29.72
CA THR A 320 -22.74 -2.98 31.03
C THR A 320 -21.24 -2.80 31.31
N ALA A 321 -20.79 -1.54 31.29
CA ALA A 321 -19.39 -1.24 31.59
C ALA A 321 -19.07 -1.52 33.07
N GLY A 322 -18.12 -2.43 33.32
CA GLY A 322 -17.48 -2.55 34.63
C GLY A 322 -16.81 -1.23 35.02
N SER A 323 -16.71 -0.93 36.32
CA SER A 323 -16.34 0.39 36.87
C SER A 323 -14.91 0.88 36.60
N ARG A 324 -14.19 0.27 35.65
CA ARG A 324 -12.78 0.54 35.31
C ARG A 324 -12.55 1.01 33.87
N HIS A 325 -13.58 1.14 33.04
CA HIS A 325 -13.43 1.58 31.66
C HIS A 325 -13.55 3.10 31.53
N THR A 326 -12.44 3.77 31.23
CA THR A 326 -12.42 5.15 30.74
C THR A 326 -13.29 5.30 29.49
N ARG A 327 -13.87 6.50 29.28
CA ARG A 327 -14.57 6.80 28.03
C ARG A 327 -13.63 6.56 26.85
N PRO A 328 -14.05 5.82 25.81
CA PRO A 328 -13.24 5.67 24.61
C PRO A 328 -13.02 7.00 23.90
N ASP A 329 -11.82 7.20 23.38
CA ASP A 329 -11.40 8.43 22.73
C ASP A 329 -10.65 8.09 21.42
N LEU A 330 -11.03 8.75 20.33
CA LEU A 330 -10.42 8.61 19.00
C LEU A 330 -9.46 9.77 18.67
N SER A 331 -9.07 10.58 19.66
CA SER A 331 -8.03 11.61 19.52
C SER A 331 -6.63 11.06 19.20
N SER A 332 -6.40 9.75 19.37
CA SER A 332 -5.11 9.10 19.12
C SER A 332 -5.26 7.72 18.48
N ARG A 333 -4.27 7.32 17.67
CA ARG A 333 -4.14 5.98 17.07
C ARG A 333 -4.31 4.85 18.10
N ARG A 334 -3.63 4.95 19.24
CA ARG A 334 -3.76 3.98 20.36
C ARG A 334 -5.16 3.96 20.98
N GLY A 335 -5.82 5.11 21.10
CA GLY A 335 -7.20 5.20 21.58
C GLY A 335 -8.17 4.49 20.64
N ARG A 336 -8.02 4.69 19.32
CA ARG A 336 -8.74 3.95 18.28
C ARG A 336 -8.49 2.44 18.36
N GLU A 337 -7.25 1.98 18.39
CA GLU A 337 -6.90 0.56 18.50
C GLU A 337 -7.52 -0.11 19.74
N GLN A 338 -7.46 0.58 20.90
CA GLN A 338 -8.06 0.10 22.14
C GLN A 338 -9.59 0.02 22.06
N TRP A 339 -10.22 0.99 21.40
CA TRP A 339 -11.67 0.99 21.16
C TRP A 339 -12.08 -0.13 20.20
N GLU A 340 -11.41 -0.29 19.06
CA GLU A 340 -11.69 -1.35 18.09
C GLU A 340 -11.56 -2.73 18.74
N LYS A 341 -10.47 -2.96 19.47
CA LYS A 341 -10.28 -4.21 20.22
C LYS A 341 -11.37 -4.43 21.26
N LEU A 342 -11.75 -3.40 22.03
CA LEU A 342 -12.81 -3.51 23.04
C LEU A 342 -14.16 -3.88 22.41
N VAL A 343 -14.56 -3.25 21.31
CA VAL A 343 -15.82 -3.58 20.61
C VAL A 343 -15.77 -4.97 20.01
N CYS A 344 -14.62 -5.37 19.43
CA CYS A 344 -14.44 -6.72 18.91
C CYS A 344 -14.54 -7.78 20.00
N ASP A 345 -13.78 -7.65 21.09
CA ASP A 345 -13.71 -8.66 22.15
C ASP A 345 -15.00 -8.72 22.97
N ALA A 346 -15.64 -7.57 23.26
CA ALA A 346 -16.83 -7.52 24.11
C ALA A 346 -18.15 -7.82 23.37
N VAL A 347 -18.26 -7.53 22.08
CA VAL A 347 -19.54 -7.59 21.34
C VAL A 347 -19.46 -8.47 20.09
N ILE A 348 -18.52 -8.21 19.19
CA ILE A 348 -18.50 -8.88 17.87
C ILE A 348 -18.10 -10.35 18.01
N ASN A 349 -17.06 -10.65 18.79
CA ASN A 349 -16.54 -12.02 18.98
C ASN A 349 -17.58 -12.97 19.61
N PRO A 350 -18.30 -12.61 20.69
CA PRO A 350 -19.38 -13.44 21.25
C PRO A 350 -20.54 -13.73 20.27
N ILE A 351 -20.73 -12.90 19.24
CA ILE A 351 -21.74 -13.12 18.21
C ILE A 351 -21.19 -14.02 17.10
N ILE A 352 -19.97 -13.76 16.59
CA ILE A 352 -19.35 -14.59 15.55
C ILE A 352 -19.06 -16.02 16.06
N GLN A 353 -18.57 -16.18 17.29
CA GLN A 353 -18.29 -17.50 17.88
C GLN A 353 -19.56 -18.36 18.11
N HIS A 354 -20.73 -17.73 18.18
CA HIS A 354 -22.02 -18.40 18.39
C HIS A 354 -23.01 -18.13 17.25
N LEU A 355 -22.49 -17.81 16.06
CA LEU A 355 -23.26 -17.23 14.95
C LEU A 355 -24.46 -18.09 14.56
N ARG A 356 -24.23 -19.37 14.26
CA ARG A 356 -25.30 -20.32 13.88
C ARG A 356 -26.41 -20.38 14.93
N ARG A 357 -26.06 -20.50 16.21
CA ARG A 357 -27.04 -20.59 17.30
C ARG A 357 -27.84 -19.29 17.44
N LYS A 358 -27.18 -18.14 17.51
CA LYS A 358 -27.87 -16.84 17.64
C LYS A 358 -28.73 -16.51 16.41
N LEU A 359 -28.28 -16.92 15.22
CA LEU A 359 -29.02 -16.73 13.98
C LEU A 359 -30.26 -17.63 13.93
N ALA A 360 -30.15 -18.90 14.35
CA ALA A 360 -31.30 -19.80 14.50
C ALA A 360 -32.32 -19.26 15.52
N GLU A 361 -31.87 -18.88 16.73
CA GLU A 361 -32.72 -18.26 17.77
C GLU A 361 -33.47 -17.01 17.22
N ALA A 362 -32.81 -16.20 16.39
CA ALA A 362 -33.42 -15.04 15.73
C ALA A 362 -34.39 -15.43 14.59
N GLN A 363 -34.07 -16.44 13.79
CA GLN A 363 -34.92 -16.94 12.70
C GLN A 363 -36.18 -17.63 13.23
N ASP A 364 -36.09 -18.40 14.32
CA ASP A 364 -37.24 -18.95 15.05
C ASP A 364 -38.16 -17.82 15.53
N SER A 365 -37.58 -16.79 16.15
CA SER A 365 -38.31 -15.61 16.62
C SER A 365 -39.01 -14.84 15.48
N ILE A 366 -38.37 -14.71 14.32
CA ILE A 366 -38.92 -14.04 13.13
C ILE A 366 -40.02 -14.88 12.46
N SER A 367 -39.78 -16.19 12.26
CA SER A 367 -40.73 -17.10 11.60
C SER A 367 -41.98 -17.36 12.43
N ALA A 368 -41.87 -17.31 13.77
CA ALA A 368 -42.99 -17.41 14.70
C ALA A 368 -43.89 -16.15 14.75
N ASP A 369 -43.56 -15.05 14.05
CA ASP A 369 -44.44 -13.88 14.03
C ASP A 369 -45.81 -14.23 13.43
N LYS A 370 -46.87 -13.93 14.18
CA LYS A 370 -48.28 -14.20 13.78
C LYS A 370 -48.64 -13.52 12.45
N ARG A 371 -47.95 -12.43 12.09
CA ARG A 371 -48.08 -11.73 10.80
C ARG A 371 -47.48 -12.50 9.62
N LEU A 372 -46.49 -13.36 9.88
CA LEU A 372 -45.76 -14.14 8.87
C LEU A 372 -46.22 -15.60 8.80
N GLY A 373 -46.71 -16.18 9.90
CA GLY A 373 -47.19 -17.58 9.95
C GLY A 373 -48.36 -17.94 9.01
N GLY A 374 -49.04 -16.93 8.45
CA GLY A 374 -50.04 -17.11 7.38
C GLY A 374 -49.45 -17.20 5.96
N SER A 375 -48.19 -16.82 5.76
CA SER A 375 -47.55 -16.73 4.44
C SER A 375 -47.06 -18.11 3.95
N PRO A 376 -47.51 -18.58 2.76
CA PRO A 376 -47.01 -19.82 2.16
C PRO A 376 -45.50 -19.81 1.94
N LEU A 377 -44.93 -18.65 1.56
CA LEU A 377 -43.51 -18.50 1.30
C LEU A 377 -42.68 -18.62 2.58
N MET A 378 -43.15 -18.05 3.70
CA MET A 378 -42.42 -18.11 4.96
C MET A 378 -42.44 -19.52 5.56
N ARG A 379 -43.54 -20.26 5.43
CA ARG A 379 -43.57 -21.68 5.83
C ARG A 379 -42.68 -22.57 4.95
N LEU A 380 -42.53 -22.24 3.66
CA LEU A 380 -41.64 -22.97 2.76
C LEU A 380 -40.15 -22.68 3.04
N LEU A 381 -39.82 -21.48 3.51
CA LEU A 381 -38.43 -21.07 3.82
C LEU A 381 -37.97 -21.46 5.23
N TYR A 382 -38.86 -21.43 6.23
CA TYR A 382 -38.48 -21.53 7.65
C TYR A 382 -39.21 -22.65 8.43
N ALA A 383 -40.14 -23.38 7.81
CA ALA A 383 -40.89 -24.44 8.47
C ALA A 383 -41.01 -25.69 7.57
N ASP A 384 -41.73 -26.70 8.03
CA ASP A 384 -42.11 -27.82 7.18
C ASP A 384 -43.26 -27.40 6.25
N PRO A 385 -43.11 -27.46 4.91
CA PRO A 385 -44.18 -27.14 3.97
C PRO A 385 -45.24 -28.24 3.85
N ARG A 386 -45.02 -29.45 4.39
CA ARG A 386 -45.94 -30.60 4.24
C ARG A 386 -47.40 -30.34 4.68
N PRO A 387 -47.71 -29.57 5.74
CA PRO A 387 -49.09 -29.18 6.07
C PRO A 387 -49.79 -28.35 4.97
N MET A 388 -49.06 -27.84 3.99
CA MET A 388 -49.57 -27.13 2.81
C MET A 388 -49.59 -28.00 1.54
N LEU A 389 -48.97 -29.18 1.58
CA LEU A 389 -48.75 -30.07 0.45
C LEU A 389 -49.30 -31.49 0.76
N PRO A 390 -50.61 -31.65 1.01
CA PRO A 390 -51.24 -32.91 1.42
C PRO A 390 -51.22 -34.02 0.34
N LEU A 391 -50.67 -33.73 -0.84
CA LEU A 391 -50.48 -34.66 -1.95
C LEU A 391 -49.10 -35.36 -1.94
N LEU A 392 -48.20 -34.99 -1.03
CA LEU A 392 -46.89 -35.63 -0.89
C LEU A 392 -47.01 -36.94 -0.06
N PRO A 393 -46.25 -38.01 -0.40
CA PRO A 393 -46.21 -39.24 0.39
C PRO A 393 -45.68 -39.03 1.81
N SER A 394 -45.93 -39.99 2.71
CA SER A 394 -45.52 -39.86 4.11
C SER A 394 -43.99 -39.81 4.25
N PRO A 395 -43.42 -39.06 5.23
CA PRO A 395 -42.02 -39.24 5.63
C PRO A 395 -41.63 -40.69 5.94
N SER A 396 -42.59 -41.51 6.36
CA SER A 396 -42.40 -42.94 6.60
C SER A 396 -41.98 -43.73 5.36
N ASP A 397 -42.36 -43.25 4.16
CA ASP A 397 -42.25 -43.99 2.91
C ASP A 397 -40.94 -43.69 2.17
N CYS A 398 -40.34 -42.50 2.36
CA CYS A 398 -39.04 -42.17 1.79
C CYS A 398 -38.30 -41.06 2.59
N PRO A 399 -37.02 -41.26 2.97
CA PRO A 399 -36.22 -40.24 3.68
C PRO A 399 -36.04 -38.93 2.91
N THR A 400 -36.07 -38.95 1.57
CA THR A 400 -35.91 -37.75 0.73
C THR A 400 -37.16 -36.86 0.69
N HIS A 401 -38.29 -37.31 1.28
CA HIS A 401 -39.49 -36.49 1.46
C HIS A 401 -39.46 -35.65 2.74
N HIS A 402 -38.34 -35.64 3.48
CA HIS A 402 -38.12 -34.73 4.61
C HIS A 402 -37.66 -33.34 4.16
N SER A 403 -38.18 -32.27 4.75
CA SER A 403 -37.80 -30.89 4.42
C SER A 403 -36.29 -30.65 4.58
N SER A 404 -35.68 -31.25 5.59
CA SER A 404 -34.22 -31.25 5.85
C SER A 404 -33.36 -31.89 4.75
N PHE A 405 -33.95 -32.61 3.79
CA PHE A 405 -33.22 -33.09 2.61
C PHE A 405 -33.12 -32.01 1.52
N TRP A 406 -34.03 -31.03 1.54
CA TRP A 406 -34.15 -29.95 0.56
C TRP A 406 -33.75 -28.57 1.11
N SER A 407 -33.23 -28.50 2.34
CA SER A 407 -32.62 -27.29 2.88
C SER A 407 -31.31 -26.97 2.15
N LEU A 408 -31.14 -25.71 1.77
CA LEU A 408 -29.89 -25.21 1.19
C LEU A 408 -28.74 -25.39 2.18
N SER A 409 -27.67 -26.07 1.73
CA SER A 409 -26.42 -26.20 2.50
C SER A 409 -25.57 -24.94 2.36
N GLU A 410 -24.73 -24.65 3.35
CA GLU A 410 -23.74 -23.57 3.33
C GLU A 410 -22.85 -23.67 2.06
N SER A 411 -22.62 -22.54 1.39
CA SER A 411 -21.80 -22.46 0.19
C SER A 411 -20.35 -22.25 0.59
N LEU A 412 -19.49 -23.23 0.30
CA LEU A 412 -18.11 -23.17 0.80
C LEU A 412 -17.27 -22.23 -0.08
N THR A 413 -17.05 -21.00 0.41
CA THR A 413 -16.18 -19.99 -0.22
C THR A 413 -14.79 -19.99 0.41
N VAL A 414 -13.80 -19.42 -0.29
CA VAL A 414 -12.43 -19.30 0.22
C VAL A 414 -12.37 -18.28 1.36
N GLU A 415 -13.19 -17.24 1.31
CA GLU A 415 -13.37 -16.24 2.35
C GLU A 415 -13.94 -16.86 3.65
N HIS A 416 -14.97 -17.70 3.54
CA HIS A 416 -15.56 -18.40 4.69
C HIS A 416 -14.57 -19.41 5.30
N PHE A 417 -13.81 -20.13 4.46
CA PHE A 417 -12.73 -20.99 4.95
C PHE A 417 -11.62 -20.20 5.66
N SER A 418 -11.20 -19.06 5.11
CA SER A 418 -10.23 -18.16 5.76
C SER A 418 -10.74 -17.67 7.11
N GLN A 419 -12.04 -17.34 7.21
CA GLN A 419 -12.63 -16.95 8.49
C GLN A 419 -12.61 -18.10 9.52
N ARG A 420 -12.90 -19.35 9.11
CA ARG A 420 -12.79 -20.52 9.99
C ARG A 420 -11.36 -20.76 10.47
N VAL A 421 -10.36 -20.59 9.60
CA VAL A 421 -8.92 -20.68 9.93
C VAL A 421 -8.48 -19.59 10.93
N ASP A 422 -9.08 -18.41 10.90
CA ASP A 422 -8.84 -17.34 11.88
C ASP A 422 -9.61 -17.51 13.21
N GLN A 423 -10.73 -18.24 13.21
CA GLN A 423 -11.53 -18.50 14.42
C GLN A 423 -10.97 -19.58 15.35
N GLU A 424 -10.20 -20.55 14.83
CA GLU A 424 -9.60 -21.60 15.65
C GLU A 424 -8.52 -21.04 16.59
N GLN A 425 -8.71 -21.21 17.90
CA GLN A 425 -7.81 -20.68 18.92
C GLN A 425 -6.49 -21.46 19.00
N GLY A 426 -5.57 -21.08 18.13
CA GLY A 426 -4.17 -21.52 18.15
C GLY A 426 -3.32 -20.63 17.26
N HIS A 427 -2.50 -19.76 17.86
CA HIS A 427 -1.59 -18.89 17.09
C HIS A 427 -0.51 -19.68 16.30
N ASN A 428 -0.32 -20.97 16.59
CA ASN A 428 0.78 -21.80 16.07
C ASN A 428 0.35 -23.03 15.24
N THR A 429 -0.95 -23.34 15.07
CA THR A 429 -1.35 -24.63 14.47
C THR A 429 -1.17 -24.69 12.94
N VAL A 430 -1.46 -23.61 12.20
CA VAL A 430 -1.38 -23.59 10.73
C VAL A 430 -0.82 -22.28 10.13
N PRO A 431 0.47 -21.94 10.39
CA PRO A 431 1.06 -20.67 9.93
C PRO A 431 1.16 -20.57 8.40
N LEU A 432 1.48 -21.67 7.72
CA LEU A 432 1.61 -21.72 6.26
C LEU A 432 0.27 -21.45 5.58
N LEU A 433 -0.82 -22.03 6.12
CA LEU A 433 -2.18 -21.83 5.60
C LEU A 433 -2.61 -20.36 5.68
N LYS A 434 -2.34 -19.71 6.82
CA LYS A 434 -2.63 -18.28 7.03
C LYS A 434 -1.81 -17.38 6.10
N LEU A 435 -0.54 -17.71 5.86
CA LEU A 435 0.31 -16.96 4.92
C LEU A 435 -0.15 -17.14 3.47
N PHE A 436 -0.59 -18.34 3.10
CA PHE A 436 -1.09 -18.69 1.77
C PHE A 436 -2.41 -17.97 1.44
N LEU A 437 -3.40 -18.04 2.34
CA LEU A 437 -4.69 -17.37 2.16
C LEU A 437 -4.57 -15.84 2.07
N LYS A 438 -3.58 -15.23 2.76
CA LYS A 438 -3.27 -13.80 2.65
C LYS A 438 -2.55 -13.39 1.36
N LYS A 439 -2.10 -14.33 0.52
CA LYS A 439 -1.19 -14.06 -0.62
C LYS A 439 -1.63 -14.70 -1.94
N ALA A 440 -2.86 -15.22 -2.01
CA ALA A 440 -3.35 -16.03 -3.12
C ALA A 440 -3.95 -15.20 -4.28
N ASP A 441 -3.09 -14.52 -5.05
CA ASP A 441 -3.39 -14.14 -6.45
C ASP A 441 -2.06 -13.97 -7.24
N LEU A 442 -2.15 -13.68 -8.56
CA LEU A 442 -1.14 -13.04 -9.44
C LEU A 442 -0.11 -13.87 -10.26
N SER A 443 -0.03 -13.51 -11.55
CA SER A 443 1.14 -13.60 -12.46
C SER A 443 0.85 -12.76 -13.74
N ARG A 444 1.73 -12.43 -14.71
CA ARG A 444 3.18 -12.65 -14.99
C ARG A 444 3.59 -11.67 -16.13
N MET A 445 4.81 -11.11 -16.19
CA MET A 445 5.28 -10.41 -17.42
C MET A 445 6.80 -10.20 -17.59
N PHE A 446 7.24 -9.89 -18.82
CA PHE A 446 8.64 -9.64 -19.26
C PHE A 446 8.68 -8.51 -20.32
N PRO A 447 9.85 -7.86 -20.58
CA PRO A 447 9.95 -6.48 -21.08
C PRO A 447 10.21 -6.33 -22.59
N LEU A 448 10.24 -5.07 -23.05
CA LEU A 448 10.70 -4.61 -24.37
C LEU A 448 11.56 -3.34 -24.23
N THR A 449 12.32 -3.00 -25.27
CA THR A 449 13.42 -2.03 -25.26
C THR A 449 13.00 -0.56 -25.41
N ALA A 450 13.84 0.34 -24.93
CA ALA A 450 13.54 1.77 -24.81
C ALA A 450 13.88 2.61 -26.05
N GLU A 451 12.95 3.49 -26.44
CA GLU A 451 13.18 4.79 -27.10
C GLU A 451 11.84 5.60 -27.18
N MET A 452 11.13 5.75 -26.04
CA MET A 452 9.73 6.20 -26.02
C MET A 452 9.41 7.19 -24.87
N THR A 453 10.21 8.25 -24.70
CA THR A 453 10.13 9.20 -23.56
C THR A 453 9.17 10.38 -23.75
N SER A 454 8.36 10.40 -24.80
CA SER A 454 7.48 11.55 -25.13
C SER A 454 6.12 11.19 -25.75
N GLN A 455 5.70 9.93 -25.63
CA GLN A 455 4.45 9.41 -26.19
C GLN A 455 3.63 8.67 -25.12
N THR A 456 2.30 8.59 -25.28
CA THR A 456 1.44 7.74 -24.44
C THR A 456 1.55 6.27 -24.84
N ILE A 457 1.21 5.34 -23.94
CA ILE A 457 1.18 3.90 -24.22
C ILE A 457 0.41 3.57 -25.51
N ALA A 458 -0.75 4.21 -25.73
CA ALA A 458 -1.54 4.06 -26.96
C ALA A 458 -0.77 4.47 -28.22
N GLN A 459 -0.03 5.59 -28.18
CA GLN A 459 0.78 6.09 -29.29
C GLN A 459 1.99 5.18 -29.56
N VAL A 460 2.70 4.73 -28.52
CA VAL A 460 3.78 3.73 -28.62
C VAL A 460 3.31 2.49 -29.39
N LEU A 461 2.11 2.00 -29.08
CA LEU A 461 1.52 0.83 -29.73
C LEU A 461 1.06 1.07 -31.17
N GLN A 462 0.82 2.32 -31.60
CA GLN A 462 0.49 2.61 -33.00
C GLN A 462 1.68 2.38 -33.93
N HIS A 463 2.89 2.73 -33.49
CA HIS A 463 4.14 2.56 -34.25
C HIS A 463 4.55 1.10 -34.50
N ILE A 464 3.99 0.14 -33.75
CA ILE A 464 4.29 -1.28 -33.90
C ILE A 464 3.51 -1.87 -35.09
N GLN A 465 4.21 -2.53 -36.02
CA GLN A 465 3.60 -3.17 -37.19
C GLN A 465 2.48 -4.17 -36.80
N THR A 466 1.37 -4.16 -37.54
CA THR A 466 0.21 -5.01 -37.29
C THR A 466 0.52 -6.48 -37.61
N GLY A 467 0.42 -7.35 -36.59
CA GLY A 467 0.66 -8.79 -36.73
C GLY A 467 0.54 -9.55 -35.41
N TYR A 468 0.92 -10.83 -35.43
CA TYR A 468 0.86 -11.71 -34.25
C TYR A 468 1.63 -11.15 -33.05
N GLN A 469 2.82 -10.59 -33.27
CA GLN A 469 3.65 -9.98 -32.23
C GLN A 469 2.91 -8.83 -31.50
N LYS A 470 2.22 -7.96 -32.25
CA LYS A 470 1.40 -6.87 -31.67
C LYS A 470 0.26 -7.41 -30.81
N LYS A 471 -0.39 -8.50 -31.22
CA LYS A 471 -1.45 -9.17 -30.44
C LYS A 471 -0.91 -9.77 -29.13
N VAL A 472 0.24 -10.45 -29.18
CA VAL A 472 0.90 -11.02 -27.99
C VAL A 472 1.35 -9.92 -27.03
N LEU A 473 1.97 -8.85 -27.54
CA LEU A 473 2.40 -7.71 -26.73
C LEU A 473 1.23 -7.01 -26.05
N LEU A 474 0.16 -6.70 -26.80
CA LEU A 474 -1.03 -6.05 -26.25
C LEU A 474 -1.76 -6.95 -25.23
N GLY A 475 -1.76 -8.27 -25.45
CA GLY A 475 -2.25 -9.24 -24.47
C GLY A 475 -1.44 -9.23 -23.17
N ARG A 476 -0.10 -9.29 -23.27
CA ARG A 476 0.81 -9.18 -22.11
C ARG A 476 0.60 -7.86 -21.38
N MET A 477 0.74 -6.72 -22.05
CA MET A 477 0.64 -5.40 -21.45
C MET A 477 -0.70 -5.16 -20.72
N LYS A 478 -1.81 -5.72 -21.21
CA LYS A 478 -3.10 -5.73 -20.48
C LYS A 478 -3.02 -6.50 -19.16
N VAL A 479 -2.27 -7.60 -19.09
CA VAL A 479 -1.99 -8.30 -17.83
C VAL A 479 -1.14 -7.43 -16.91
N PHE A 480 -0.07 -6.78 -17.39
CA PHE A 480 0.72 -5.85 -16.55
C PHE A 480 -0.14 -4.71 -15.98
N MET A 481 -0.94 -4.03 -16.81
CA MET A 481 -1.85 -2.98 -16.32
C MET A 481 -2.85 -3.51 -15.29
N LYS A 482 -3.45 -4.68 -15.52
CA LYS A 482 -4.36 -5.31 -14.54
C LYS A 482 -3.65 -5.59 -13.22
N VAL A 483 -2.52 -6.31 -13.27
CA VAL A 483 -1.76 -6.75 -12.10
C VAL A 483 -1.19 -5.54 -11.33
N TRP A 484 -0.66 -4.52 -12.02
CA TRP A 484 -0.23 -3.27 -11.39
C TRP A 484 -1.40 -2.53 -10.73
N ASN A 485 -2.53 -2.35 -11.42
CA ASN A 485 -3.66 -1.62 -10.86
C ASN A 485 -4.30 -2.33 -9.65
N CYS A 486 -4.26 -3.67 -9.61
CA CYS A 486 -4.65 -4.44 -8.44
C CYS A 486 -3.70 -4.27 -7.25
N LEU A 487 -2.38 -4.15 -7.48
CA LEU A 487 -1.37 -4.22 -6.41
C LEU A 487 -0.67 -2.91 -6.05
N ARG A 488 -0.84 -1.83 -6.81
CA ARG A 488 -0.13 -0.56 -6.60
C ARG A 488 -0.21 -0.05 -5.16
N MET A 489 -1.31 -0.34 -4.45
CA MET A 489 -1.49 0.01 -3.04
C MET A 489 -0.69 -0.91 -2.11
N ASP A 490 -0.71 -2.24 -2.30
CA ASP A 490 0.09 -3.19 -1.52
C ASP A 490 1.60 -2.99 -1.73
N VAL A 491 1.97 -2.61 -2.96
CA VAL A 491 3.32 -2.21 -3.34
C VAL A 491 3.73 -0.88 -2.68
N ALA A 492 2.82 0.11 -2.60
CA ALA A 492 3.08 1.36 -1.87
C ALA A 492 3.23 1.16 -0.36
N ASN A 493 2.48 0.19 0.20
CA ASN A 493 2.54 -0.18 1.62
C ASN A 493 3.82 -0.96 1.98
N ASN A 494 4.59 -1.43 1.00
CA ASN A 494 5.81 -2.22 1.21
C ASN A 494 7.07 -1.35 1.01
N ALA A 495 7.56 -0.77 2.10
CA ALA A 495 8.67 0.17 2.10
C ALA A 495 10.00 -0.39 1.52
N ASP A 496 10.22 -1.71 1.59
CA ASP A 496 11.43 -2.39 1.11
C ASP A 496 11.61 -2.28 -0.42
N LEU A 497 10.57 -1.86 -1.15
CA LEU A 497 10.57 -1.72 -2.61
C LEU A 497 10.90 -0.29 -3.10
N GLY A 498 11.05 0.69 -2.21
CA GLY A 498 11.57 2.02 -2.55
C GLY A 498 10.73 2.82 -3.56
N VAL A 499 9.41 2.61 -3.59
CA VAL A 499 8.50 3.17 -4.60
C VAL A 499 8.08 4.60 -4.24
N THR A 500 8.16 5.53 -5.21
CA THR A 500 7.62 6.88 -5.03
C THR A 500 6.08 6.82 -4.91
N PRO A 501 5.46 7.28 -3.80
CA PRO A 501 4.01 7.13 -3.59
C PRO A 501 3.14 7.68 -4.72
N GLN A 502 3.58 8.78 -5.34
CA GLN A 502 2.96 9.45 -6.49
C GLN A 502 2.72 8.52 -7.70
N LEU A 503 3.57 7.50 -7.90
CA LEU A 503 3.42 6.50 -8.98
C LEU A 503 2.29 5.51 -8.68
N CYS A 504 1.98 5.28 -7.41
CA CYS A 504 0.93 4.36 -6.97
C CYS A 504 -0.44 5.05 -6.81
N GLU A 505 -0.53 6.38 -6.80
CA GLU A 505 -1.78 7.13 -6.67
C GLU A 505 -2.73 6.98 -7.88
N LYS A 506 -2.17 6.92 -9.10
CA LYS A 506 -2.93 6.86 -10.36
C LYS A 506 -2.93 5.46 -10.97
N GLU A 507 -4.01 5.13 -11.66
CA GLU A 507 -4.12 3.86 -12.41
C GLU A 507 -3.31 3.95 -13.71
N LEU A 508 -2.64 2.84 -14.04
CA LEU A 508 -1.97 2.66 -15.31
C LEU A 508 -3.01 2.34 -16.39
N THR A 509 -3.09 3.19 -17.41
CA THR A 509 -4.05 3.10 -18.52
C THR A 509 -3.33 3.23 -19.86
N MET A 510 -4.06 3.05 -20.96
CA MET A 510 -3.52 3.26 -22.31
C MET A 510 -3.07 4.72 -22.57
N GLU A 511 -3.54 5.69 -21.78
CA GLU A 511 -3.17 7.11 -21.92
C GLU A 511 -2.01 7.53 -21.00
N SER A 512 -1.56 6.64 -20.11
CA SER A 512 -0.39 6.86 -19.27
C SER A 512 0.90 6.98 -20.11
N SER A 513 1.96 7.55 -19.52
CA SER A 513 3.27 7.75 -20.14
C SER A 513 3.84 6.43 -20.71
N GLY A 514 4.41 6.49 -21.91
CA GLY A 514 5.15 5.37 -22.52
C GLY A 514 6.35 4.91 -21.68
N GLU A 515 6.83 5.74 -20.74
CA GLU A 515 7.91 5.41 -19.81
C GLU A 515 7.61 4.19 -18.93
N PHE A 516 6.34 3.91 -18.62
CA PHE A 516 5.92 2.68 -17.90
C PHE A 516 6.21 1.38 -18.68
N LEU A 517 6.54 1.47 -19.98
CA LEU A 517 6.98 0.35 -20.80
C LEU A 517 8.51 0.22 -20.88
N SER A 518 9.25 1.22 -20.39
CA SER A 518 10.71 1.19 -20.30
C SER A 518 11.17 0.50 -19.02
N LEU A 519 12.41 0.03 -18.99
CA LEU A 519 13.06 -0.46 -17.77
C LEU A 519 14.03 0.60 -17.23
N SER A 520 13.70 1.17 -16.08
CA SER A 520 14.54 2.13 -15.34
C SER A 520 14.61 1.75 -13.85
N ARG A 521 15.61 2.24 -13.12
CA ARG A 521 15.71 2.06 -11.67
C ARG A 521 14.71 2.92 -10.89
N HIS A 522 14.31 4.06 -11.46
CA HIS A 522 13.47 5.08 -10.81
C HIS A 522 12.42 5.63 -11.80
N GLY A 523 11.37 6.26 -11.27
CA GLY A 523 10.27 6.80 -12.07
C GLY A 523 9.33 5.73 -12.67
N PRO A 524 8.45 6.07 -13.62
CA PRO A 524 7.45 5.16 -14.17
C PRO A 524 8.00 3.83 -14.72
N GLY A 525 9.21 3.82 -15.26
CA GLY A 525 9.86 2.62 -15.79
C GLY A 525 10.38 1.63 -14.75
N SER A 526 10.35 1.95 -13.45
CA SER A 526 10.66 0.98 -12.39
C SER A 526 9.45 0.15 -11.98
N CYS A 527 8.22 0.55 -12.30
CA CYS A 527 7.00 -0.11 -11.88
C CYS A 527 6.95 -1.60 -12.27
N LEU A 528 7.42 -1.96 -13.47
CA LEU A 528 7.50 -3.38 -13.89
C LEU A 528 8.55 -4.16 -13.08
N GLN A 529 9.70 -3.54 -12.77
CA GLN A 529 10.76 -4.16 -11.97
C GLN A 529 10.29 -4.40 -10.53
N ILE A 530 9.71 -3.38 -9.90
CA ILE A 530 9.11 -3.41 -8.57
C ILE A 530 8.03 -4.50 -8.49
N LEU A 531 7.13 -4.57 -9.47
CA LEU A 531 6.07 -5.57 -9.51
C LEU A 531 6.63 -7.00 -9.60
N VAL A 532 7.64 -7.22 -10.44
CA VAL A 532 8.33 -8.52 -10.53
C VAL A 532 9.03 -8.88 -9.22
N GLN A 533 9.63 -7.91 -8.53
CA GLN A 533 10.26 -8.11 -7.22
C GLN A 533 9.22 -8.45 -6.13
N PHE A 534 8.11 -7.72 -6.04
CA PHE A 534 7.01 -7.99 -5.12
C PHE A 534 6.41 -9.39 -5.32
N LEU A 535 6.17 -9.80 -6.58
CA LEU A 535 5.65 -11.12 -6.92
C LEU A 535 6.65 -12.24 -6.57
N SER A 536 7.93 -12.01 -6.87
CA SER A 536 9.00 -12.97 -6.54
C SER A 536 9.18 -13.12 -5.04
N GLU A 537 9.09 -12.03 -4.27
CA GLU A 537 9.17 -12.05 -2.81
C GLU A 537 7.94 -12.69 -2.16
N THR A 538 6.76 -12.44 -2.72
CA THR A 538 5.51 -13.13 -2.33
C THR A 538 5.65 -14.65 -2.50
N HIS A 539 6.07 -15.10 -3.68
CA HIS A 539 6.40 -16.51 -3.95
C HIS A 539 7.46 -17.06 -2.99
N ASN A 540 8.62 -16.39 -2.89
CA ASN A 540 9.73 -16.81 -2.05
C ASN A 540 9.32 -16.92 -0.57
N SER A 541 8.45 -16.04 -0.07
CA SER A 541 7.97 -16.09 1.31
C SER A 541 7.17 -17.37 1.62
N LEU A 542 6.33 -17.84 0.69
CA LEU A 542 5.59 -19.10 0.82
C LEU A 542 6.55 -20.31 0.75
N VAL A 543 7.52 -20.27 -0.17
CA VAL A 543 8.53 -21.32 -0.33
C VAL A 543 9.45 -21.43 0.90
N ARG A 544 9.88 -20.30 1.48
CA ARG A 544 10.69 -20.27 2.71
C ARG A 544 9.96 -20.90 3.89
N GLU A 545 8.66 -20.67 4.03
CA GLU A 545 7.87 -21.24 5.13
C GLU A 545 7.76 -22.77 5.03
N VAL A 546 7.67 -23.33 3.81
CA VAL A 546 7.74 -24.80 3.60
C VAL A 546 9.15 -25.34 3.80
N ARG A 547 10.20 -24.58 3.46
CA ARG A 547 11.60 -24.98 3.67
C ARG A 547 12.03 -25.00 5.13
N ARG A 548 11.37 -24.23 6.01
CA ARG A 548 11.52 -24.41 7.47
C ARG A 548 11.17 -25.83 7.94
N LEU A 549 10.40 -26.57 7.13
CA LEU A 549 10.02 -27.96 7.37
C LEU A 549 10.80 -28.97 6.48
N SER A 550 11.67 -28.51 5.56
CA SER A 550 12.38 -29.39 4.60
C SER A 550 13.68 -28.79 4.02
N HIS A 551 14.81 -29.48 4.25
CA HIS A 551 16.17 -29.00 3.93
C HIS A 551 16.58 -29.16 2.45
N HIS A 552 16.01 -28.38 1.52
CA HIS A 552 16.45 -28.35 0.11
C HIS A 552 16.64 -26.93 -0.44
N ASP A 553 17.88 -26.61 -0.84
CA ASP A 553 18.28 -25.31 -1.39
C ASP A 553 18.36 -25.30 -2.92
N ASN A 554 17.18 -25.37 -3.56
CA ASN A 554 17.07 -25.11 -4.99
C ASN A 554 16.77 -23.62 -5.23
N SER A 555 17.55 -22.96 -6.09
CA SER A 555 17.29 -21.59 -6.56
C SER A 555 17.36 -21.53 -8.09
N VAL A 556 16.56 -20.65 -8.69
CA VAL A 556 16.42 -20.53 -10.15
C VAL A 556 16.43 -19.04 -10.53
N PRO A 557 17.23 -18.62 -11.53
CA PRO A 557 17.22 -17.25 -12.02
C PRO A 557 15.94 -16.98 -12.81
N LEU A 558 15.47 -15.73 -12.80
CA LEU A 558 14.15 -15.31 -13.32
C LEU A 558 13.81 -15.80 -14.74
N GLU A 559 14.82 -16.03 -15.59
CA GLU A 559 14.69 -16.49 -16.99
C GLU A 559 14.40 -17.98 -17.10
N GLY A 560 14.89 -18.76 -16.14
CA GLY A 560 14.69 -20.20 -16.07
C GLY A 560 13.34 -20.60 -15.46
N VAL A 561 12.56 -19.63 -14.98
CA VAL A 561 11.31 -19.88 -14.24
C VAL A 561 10.22 -20.41 -15.17
N SER A 562 9.99 -21.71 -15.14
CA SER A 562 8.87 -22.37 -15.82
C SER A 562 7.53 -22.07 -15.12
N GLU A 563 6.41 -22.37 -15.76
CA GLU A 563 5.09 -22.31 -15.10
C GLU A 563 4.97 -23.32 -13.96
N THR A 564 5.53 -24.52 -14.14
CA THR A 564 5.55 -25.58 -13.12
C THR A 564 6.38 -25.24 -11.88
N GLN A 565 7.30 -24.26 -11.96
CA GLN A 565 8.10 -23.79 -10.82
C GLN A 565 7.42 -22.68 -10.00
N LEU A 566 6.35 -22.05 -10.50
CA LEU A 566 5.59 -21.07 -9.73
C LEU A 566 4.64 -21.73 -8.73
N THR A 567 4.33 -20.98 -7.67
CA THR A 567 3.26 -21.28 -6.70
C THR A 567 1.94 -20.78 -7.27
N LEU A 568 1.39 -21.51 -8.25
CA LEU A 568 0.08 -21.24 -8.83
C LEU A 568 -0.96 -22.08 -8.12
N CYS A 569 -2.10 -21.49 -7.79
CA CYS A 569 -3.27 -22.19 -7.24
C CYS A 569 -4.51 -21.39 -7.62
N HIS A 570 -5.44 -22.03 -8.33
CA HIS A 570 -6.72 -21.43 -8.68
C HIS A 570 -7.73 -21.62 -7.52
N PRO A 571 -8.25 -20.54 -6.91
CA PRO A 571 -9.11 -20.64 -5.72
C PRO A 571 -10.31 -21.59 -5.89
N GLU A 572 -11.11 -21.40 -6.94
CA GLU A 572 -12.31 -22.23 -7.17
C GLU A 572 -12.05 -23.65 -7.70
N ARG A 573 -10.97 -23.86 -8.48
CA ARG A 573 -10.74 -25.11 -9.22
C ARG A 573 -9.80 -26.08 -8.51
N GLU A 574 -8.96 -25.58 -7.60
CA GLU A 574 -7.89 -26.37 -6.99
C GLU A 574 -7.91 -26.27 -5.46
N LEU A 575 -8.05 -25.06 -4.90
CA LEU A 575 -8.12 -24.87 -3.44
C LEU A 575 -9.47 -25.36 -2.88
N LEU A 576 -10.59 -24.95 -3.48
CA LEU A 576 -11.93 -25.30 -3.00
C LEU A 576 -12.17 -26.83 -2.97
N PRO A 577 -11.88 -27.62 -4.03
CA PRO A 577 -12.02 -29.07 -3.98
C PRO A 577 -11.14 -29.75 -2.91
N LEU A 578 -9.93 -29.23 -2.66
CA LEU A 578 -9.02 -29.72 -1.62
C LEU A 578 -9.58 -29.45 -0.22
N VAL A 579 -10.13 -28.26 0.03
CA VAL A 579 -10.79 -27.95 1.31
C VAL A 579 -12.02 -28.85 1.51
N LEU A 580 -12.81 -29.08 0.45
CA LEU A 580 -13.97 -29.97 0.48
C LEU A 580 -13.59 -31.44 0.72
N SER A 581 -12.47 -31.94 0.18
CA SER A 581 -12.05 -33.34 0.41
C SER A 581 -11.59 -33.62 1.85
N HIS A 582 -11.31 -32.59 2.64
CA HIS A 582 -10.96 -32.69 4.07
C HIS A 582 -12.08 -32.14 5.00
N CYS A 583 -13.26 -31.88 4.43
CA CYS A 583 -14.48 -31.52 5.13
C CYS A 583 -15.21 -32.78 5.62
N HIS A 584 -15.19 -33.02 6.93
CA HIS A 584 -15.79 -34.18 7.57
C HIS A 584 -17.16 -33.82 8.17
N TYR A 585 -18.16 -34.66 7.91
CA TYR A 585 -19.50 -34.52 8.45
C TYR A 585 -19.69 -35.49 9.62
N THR A 586 -19.80 -34.97 10.85
CA THR A 586 -20.04 -35.78 12.05
C THR A 586 -21.49 -35.69 12.48
N LEU A 587 -22.24 -36.78 12.27
CA LEU A 587 -23.59 -36.93 12.78
C LEU A 587 -23.56 -37.50 14.21
N ARG A 588 -24.00 -36.73 15.20
CA ARG A 588 -24.18 -37.23 16.57
C ARG A 588 -25.64 -37.61 16.79
N THR A 589 -25.89 -38.72 17.48
CA THR A 589 -27.25 -39.24 17.72
C THR A 589 -28.11 -38.18 18.43
N GLY A 590 -29.16 -37.70 17.77
CA GLY A 590 -30.06 -36.66 18.28
C GLY A 590 -29.56 -35.21 18.13
N ARG A 591 -28.58 -34.94 17.25
CA ARG A 591 -28.14 -33.57 16.89
C ARG A 591 -27.99 -33.41 15.37
N GLU A 592 -27.91 -32.17 14.93
CA GLU A 592 -27.58 -31.80 13.55
C GLU A 592 -26.18 -32.27 13.13
N THR A 593 -25.94 -32.30 11.82
CA THR A 593 -24.64 -32.66 11.24
C THR A 593 -23.61 -31.56 11.49
N GLU A 594 -22.66 -31.81 12.39
CA GLU A 594 -21.51 -30.92 12.61
C GLU A 594 -20.52 -31.05 11.43
N ILE A 595 -20.02 -29.91 10.93
CA ILE A 595 -19.03 -29.84 9.84
C ILE A 595 -17.67 -29.50 10.45
N CYS A 596 -16.69 -30.38 10.25
CA CYS A 596 -15.34 -30.27 10.82
C CYS A 596 -14.27 -30.31 9.72
N TYR A 597 -13.26 -29.46 9.79
CA TYR A 597 -12.15 -29.43 8.82
C TYR A 597 -10.89 -30.00 9.45
N ASN A 598 -10.23 -30.93 8.77
CA ASN A 598 -8.87 -31.30 9.18
C ASN A 598 -7.87 -30.26 8.65
N LEU A 599 -7.68 -29.18 9.39
CA LEU A 599 -6.76 -28.08 9.01
C LEU A 599 -5.31 -28.55 8.84
N MET A 600 -4.88 -29.58 9.58
CA MET A 600 -3.54 -30.16 9.47
C MET A 600 -3.36 -30.89 8.14
N ASP A 601 -4.35 -31.70 7.73
CA ASP A 601 -4.33 -32.35 6.41
C ASP A 601 -4.41 -31.32 5.29
N ILE A 602 -5.28 -30.31 5.40
CA ILE A 602 -5.41 -29.24 4.39
C ILE A 602 -4.08 -28.51 4.22
N GLN A 603 -3.40 -28.13 5.31
CA GLN A 603 -2.07 -27.53 5.26
C GLN A 603 -1.04 -28.48 4.63
N ALA A 604 -1.06 -29.76 4.99
CA ALA A 604 -0.14 -30.76 4.42
C ALA A 604 -0.36 -30.97 2.91
N GLN A 605 -1.62 -31.02 2.45
CA GLN A 605 -1.93 -31.13 1.02
C GLN A 605 -1.63 -29.85 0.25
N LEU A 606 -1.83 -28.67 0.84
CA LEU A 606 -1.44 -27.39 0.21
C LEU A 606 0.07 -27.28 0.05
N ALA A 607 0.82 -27.62 1.11
CA ALA A 607 2.27 -27.72 1.05
C ALA A 607 2.70 -28.72 -0.03
N ARG A 608 2.13 -29.92 -0.05
CA ARG A 608 2.48 -31.01 -0.97
C ARG A 608 2.19 -30.69 -2.44
N HIS A 609 1.03 -30.11 -2.75
CA HIS A 609 0.59 -29.91 -4.15
C HIS A 609 1.14 -28.61 -4.77
N PHE A 610 1.17 -27.50 -4.03
CA PHE A 610 1.44 -26.18 -4.63
C PHE A 610 2.80 -25.58 -4.26
N LEU A 611 3.44 -26.05 -3.18
CA LEU A 611 4.63 -25.39 -2.60
C LEU A 611 5.87 -26.30 -2.51
N ALA A 612 5.69 -27.62 -2.41
CA ALA A 612 6.78 -28.58 -2.32
C ALA A 612 7.61 -28.61 -3.61
N GLY A 613 8.94 -28.69 -3.47
CA GLY A 613 9.89 -28.74 -4.59
C GLY A 613 10.06 -27.43 -5.37
N LYS A 614 9.34 -26.35 -5.01
CA LYS A 614 9.45 -25.05 -5.70
C LYS A 614 10.79 -24.37 -5.39
N PRO A 615 11.47 -23.78 -6.38
CA PRO A 615 12.74 -23.08 -6.19
C PRO A 615 12.55 -21.73 -5.49
N ILE A 616 13.62 -21.13 -4.99
CA ILE A 616 13.65 -19.69 -4.69
C ILE A 616 13.98 -18.95 -5.99
N ILE A 617 13.16 -17.97 -6.36
CA ILE A 617 13.36 -17.14 -7.55
C ILE A 617 14.36 -16.05 -7.25
N GLN A 618 15.46 -16.02 -7.99
CA GLN A 618 16.44 -14.94 -7.97
C GLN A 618 16.01 -13.86 -8.98
N ALA A 619 15.28 -12.86 -8.47
CA ALA A 619 14.72 -11.75 -9.25
C ALA A 619 15.75 -10.63 -9.56
N ASP A 620 17.01 -10.98 -9.84
CA ASP A 620 17.99 -9.99 -10.28
C ASP A 620 17.63 -9.49 -11.69
N THR A 621 17.04 -8.31 -11.69
CA THR A 621 16.56 -7.55 -12.84
C THR A 621 17.58 -6.52 -13.32
N SER A 622 18.69 -6.32 -12.60
CA SER A 622 19.71 -5.29 -12.90
C SER A 622 20.35 -5.47 -14.28
N ARG A 623 20.47 -6.72 -14.74
CA ARG A 623 20.97 -7.11 -16.06
C ARG A 623 20.08 -6.70 -17.25
N TYR A 624 18.83 -6.31 -17.01
CA TYR A 624 17.88 -5.86 -18.03
C TYR A 624 17.77 -4.33 -18.16
N LEU A 625 18.43 -3.58 -17.28
CA LEU A 625 18.51 -2.13 -17.39
C LEU A 625 19.32 -1.74 -18.63
N ASN A 626 18.89 -0.70 -19.35
CA ASN A 626 19.51 -0.30 -20.60
C ASN A 626 20.99 0.08 -20.43
N ARG A 627 21.90 -0.68 -21.05
CA ARG A 627 23.35 -0.42 -21.02
C ARG A 627 23.74 0.98 -21.51
N HIS A 628 22.92 1.59 -22.36
CA HIS A 628 23.14 2.95 -22.87
C HIS A 628 22.84 4.06 -21.84
N GLN A 629 22.28 3.72 -20.67
CA GLN A 629 21.97 4.64 -19.57
C GLN A 629 22.77 4.35 -18.28
N GLN A 630 23.78 3.46 -18.32
CA GLN A 630 24.68 3.30 -17.19
C GLN A 630 25.60 4.52 -17.09
N ASP A 631 25.65 5.15 -15.90
CA ASP A 631 26.71 6.11 -15.55
C ASP A 631 28.06 5.43 -15.79
N PHE A 632 28.93 6.09 -16.56
CA PHE A 632 30.24 5.56 -16.90
C PHE A 632 31.14 5.43 -15.66
N SER A 633 30.85 6.13 -14.56
CA SER A 633 31.52 5.90 -13.27
C SER A 633 31.38 4.45 -12.82
N VAL A 634 30.22 3.82 -13.02
CA VAL A 634 29.99 2.41 -12.65
C VAL A 634 30.91 1.48 -13.45
N VAL A 635 31.15 1.80 -14.73
CA VAL A 635 32.09 1.04 -15.57
C VAL A 635 33.53 1.21 -15.08
N LEU A 636 33.92 2.43 -14.71
CA LEU A 636 35.24 2.71 -14.15
C LEU A 636 35.44 1.99 -12.81
N ASP A 637 34.44 2.00 -11.93
CA ASP A 637 34.50 1.34 -10.62
C ASP A 637 34.53 -0.20 -10.74
N GLU A 638 33.78 -0.78 -11.69
CA GLU A 638 33.90 -2.21 -12.03
C GLU A 638 35.28 -2.61 -12.55
N VAL A 639 35.95 -1.74 -13.32
CA VAL A 639 37.33 -1.97 -13.78
C VAL A 639 38.31 -1.83 -12.62
N ARG A 640 38.22 -0.76 -11.82
CA ARG A 640 39.05 -0.51 -10.62
C ARG A 640 38.95 -1.67 -9.60
N ALA A 641 37.79 -2.29 -9.47
CA ALA A 641 37.56 -3.44 -8.58
C ALA A 641 38.17 -4.77 -9.10
N LYS A 642 38.44 -4.89 -10.41
CA LYS A 642 38.89 -6.14 -11.06
C LYS A 642 40.34 -6.13 -11.51
N ILE A 643 40.86 -4.96 -11.89
CA ILE A 643 42.20 -4.75 -12.44
C ILE A 643 42.82 -3.59 -11.66
N PRO A 644 43.94 -3.78 -10.94
CA PRO A 644 44.70 -2.67 -10.37
C PRO A 644 44.93 -1.58 -11.42
N GLN A 645 44.65 -0.32 -11.06
CA GLN A 645 44.83 0.82 -11.96
C GLN A 645 45.96 1.73 -11.48
N GLU A 646 46.81 2.16 -12.40
CA GLU A 646 47.94 3.05 -12.17
C GLU A 646 47.89 4.27 -13.12
N ALA A 647 48.46 5.39 -12.70
CA ALA A 647 48.55 6.60 -13.51
C ALA A 647 49.62 6.45 -14.61
N LEU A 648 49.38 7.04 -15.79
CA LEU A 648 50.40 7.08 -16.84
C LEU A 648 51.57 7.97 -16.44
N LYS A 649 52.80 7.55 -16.78
CA LYS A 649 54.00 8.38 -16.65
C LYS A 649 53.85 9.64 -17.49
N GLY A 650 54.25 10.80 -16.94
CA GLY A 650 54.10 12.10 -17.60
C GLY A 650 54.68 12.19 -19.01
N SER A 651 55.74 11.43 -19.32
CA SER A 651 56.28 11.32 -20.69
C SER A 651 55.30 10.69 -21.68
N VAL A 652 54.56 9.66 -21.28
CA VAL A 652 53.54 8.98 -22.11
C VAL A 652 52.31 9.88 -22.24
N SER A 653 51.89 10.54 -21.16
CA SER A 653 50.80 11.53 -21.18
C SER A 653 51.11 12.71 -22.13
N GLY A 654 52.36 13.19 -22.13
CA GLY A 654 52.85 14.20 -23.07
C GLY A 654 52.92 13.69 -24.51
N ALA A 655 53.37 12.45 -24.73
CA ALA A 655 53.37 11.81 -26.06
C ALA A 655 51.94 11.67 -26.62
N MET A 656 50.96 11.32 -25.76
CA MET A 656 49.55 11.21 -26.11
C MET A 656 48.94 12.56 -26.53
N ARG A 657 49.13 13.62 -25.74
CA ARG A 657 48.67 14.99 -26.07
C ARG A 657 49.35 15.53 -27.34
N THR A 658 50.63 15.25 -27.55
CA THR A 658 51.37 15.75 -28.73
C THR A 658 51.10 14.96 -30.02
N GLY A 659 50.78 13.67 -29.90
CA GLY A 659 50.42 12.78 -31.01
C GLY A 659 48.98 12.93 -31.50
N LEU A 660 48.01 13.11 -30.61
CA LEU A 660 46.59 13.26 -30.96
C LEU A 660 46.18 14.74 -31.06
N ARG A 661 46.59 15.39 -32.16
CA ARG A 661 46.26 16.82 -32.43
C ARG A 661 44.92 17.02 -33.15
N SER A 662 44.38 15.99 -33.79
CA SER A 662 43.06 16.07 -34.42
C SER A 662 41.97 15.72 -33.41
N TYR A 663 40.90 16.53 -33.39
CA TYR A 663 39.72 16.27 -32.58
C TYR A 663 39.00 14.97 -32.97
N THR A 664 39.06 14.57 -34.26
CA THR A 664 38.53 13.28 -34.72
C THR A 664 39.27 12.12 -34.07
N ASP A 665 40.60 12.11 -34.18
CA ASP A 665 41.46 11.06 -33.65
C ASP A 665 41.34 10.93 -32.13
N VAL A 666 41.15 12.05 -31.40
CA VAL A 666 40.85 12.01 -29.97
C VAL A 666 39.46 11.43 -29.69
N CYS A 667 38.44 11.76 -30.48
CA CYS A 667 37.12 11.15 -30.34
C CYS A 667 37.14 9.64 -30.62
N ASP A 668 37.86 9.21 -31.65
CA ASP A 668 38.03 7.80 -32.01
C ASP A 668 38.81 7.04 -30.92
N ALA A 669 39.85 7.67 -30.34
CA ALA A 669 40.58 7.14 -29.19
C ALA A 669 39.69 6.99 -27.94
N VAL A 670 38.92 8.02 -27.58
CA VAL A 670 37.94 7.95 -26.47
C VAL A 670 36.95 6.81 -26.72
N PHE A 671 36.36 6.74 -27.91
CA PHE A 671 35.37 5.72 -28.26
C PHE A 671 35.93 4.29 -28.19
N ALA A 672 37.15 4.08 -28.70
CA ALA A 672 37.82 2.78 -28.63
C ALA A 672 38.12 2.35 -27.18
N VAL A 673 38.61 3.27 -26.35
CA VAL A 673 38.90 3.02 -24.93
C VAL A 673 37.61 2.81 -24.12
N GLU A 674 36.53 3.55 -24.41
CA GLU A 674 35.21 3.35 -23.77
C GLU A 674 34.63 1.96 -24.05
N ILE A 675 34.76 1.47 -25.28
CA ILE A 675 34.38 0.10 -25.63
C ILE A 675 35.25 -0.89 -24.84
N GLY A 676 36.57 -0.70 -24.84
CA GLY A 676 37.50 -1.53 -24.07
C GLY A 676 37.14 -1.64 -22.59
N LEU A 677 36.94 -0.50 -21.92
CA LEU A 677 36.56 -0.44 -20.50
C LEU A 677 35.24 -1.15 -20.20
N ARG A 678 34.23 -1.02 -21.08
CA ARG A 678 32.93 -1.73 -20.92
C ARG A 678 33.07 -3.25 -21.00
N PHE A 679 34.02 -3.77 -21.77
CA PHE A 679 34.33 -5.21 -21.76
C PHE A 679 35.14 -5.60 -20.53
N LEU A 680 36.22 -4.87 -20.21
CA LEU A 680 37.09 -5.14 -19.05
C LEU A 680 36.32 -5.14 -17.72
N GLY A 681 35.40 -4.19 -17.53
CA GLY A 681 34.53 -4.13 -16.34
C GLY A 681 33.68 -5.38 -16.14
N LYS A 682 33.39 -6.15 -17.21
CA LYS A 682 32.70 -7.43 -17.13
C LYS A 682 33.66 -8.63 -17.11
N THR A 683 34.60 -8.73 -18.06
CA THR A 683 35.46 -9.91 -18.25
C THR A 683 36.68 -9.97 -17.35
N SER A 684 37.06 -8.86 -16.70
CA SER A 684 38.42 -8.63 -16.19
C SER A 684 39.49 -8.66 -17.31
N GLY A 685 40.75 -8.51 -16.92
CA GLY A 685 41.92 -8.50 -17.80
C GLY A 685 43.24 -8.58 -17.01
N VAL A 686 44.33 -8.96 -17.68
CA VAL A 686 45.66 -9.05 -17.05
C VAL A 686 46.34 -7.68 -17.09
N PRO A 687 46.72 -7.07 -15.94
CA PRO A 687 47.15 -5.67 -15.82
C PRO A 687 48.18 -5.22 -16.86
N HIS A 688 49.23 -6.02 -17.05
CA HIS A 688 50.37 -5.66 -17.90
C HIS A 688 50.14 -5.83 -19.42
N VAL A 689 49.00 -6.37 -19.86
CA VAL A 689 48.71 -6.56 -21.30
C VAL A 689 48.60 -5.19 -22.00
N PRO A 690 49.18 -4.98 -23.20
CA PRO A 690 49.04 -3.73 -23.93
C PRO A 690 47.57 -3.44 -24.27
N LEU A 691 47.11 -2.21 -23.99
CA LEU A 691 45.73 -1.80 -24.23
C LEU A 691 45.38 -1.88 -25.71
N LEU A 692 46.30 -1.48 -26.60
CA LEU A 692 46.12 -1.63 -28.03
C LEU A 692 45.88 -3.09 -28.45
N SER A 693 46.72 -4.02 -27.98
CA SER A 693 46.60 -5.47 -28.31
C SER A 693 45.26 -6.04 -27.84
N TYR A 694 44.78 -5.64 -26.66
CA TYR A 694 43.44 -6.01 -26.21
C TYR A 694 42.35 -5.52 -27.18
N LEU A 695 42.38 -4.24 -27.58
CA LEU A 695 41.39 -3.67 -28.51
C LEU A 695 41.47 -4.32 -29.92
N THR A 696 42.66 -4.52 -30.47
CA THR A 696 42.86 -4.99 -31.84
C THR A 696 42.77 -6.51 -31.99
N GLU A 697 43.34 -7.27 -31.05
CA GLU A 697 43.46 -8.73 -31.13
C GLU A 697 42.36 -9.46 -30.37
N THR A 698 41.90 -8.93 -29.22
CA THR A 698 40.84 -9.56 -28.42
C THR A 698 39.46 -9.06 -28.84
N LEU A 699 39.24 -7.74 -28.88
CA LEU A 699 37.96 -7.14 -29.31
C LEU A 699 37.81 -6.99 -30.83
N LYS A 700 38.84 -7.34 -31.62
CA LYS A 700 38.87 -7.29 -33.09
C LYS A 700 38.57 -5.90 -33.69
N MET A 701 38.86 -4.83 -32.95
CA MET A 701 38.61 -3.44 -33.37
C MET A 701 39.67 -2.87 -34.32
N GLY A 702 40.66 -3.66 -34.75
CA GLY A 702 41.78 -3.21 -35.59
C GLY A 702 41.42 -2.31 -36.78
N PRO A 703 40.42 -2.65 -37.62
CA PRO A 703 40.01 -1.82 -38.76
C PRO A 703 39.40 -0.45 -38.41
N GLN A 704 39.01 -0.23 -37.14
CA GLN A 704 38.35 0.99 -36.66
C GLN A 704 39.33 1.94 -35.93
N ILE A 705 40.56 1.49 -35.67
CA ILE A 705 41.57 2.27 -34.95
C ILE A 705 42.57 2.83 -35.96
N SER A 706 42.65 4.15 -36.08
CA SER A 706 43.60 4.82 -36.98
C SER A 706 45.05 4.59 -36.55
N SER A 707 46.01 4.77 -37.47
CA SER A 707 47.44 4.61 -37.17
C SER A 707 47.97 5.62 -36.15
N SER A 708 47.39 6.82 -36.07
CA SER A 708 47.68 7.84 -35.06
C SER A 708 47.22 7.39 -33.66
N VAL A 709 45.99 6.89 -33.54
CA VAL A 709 45.44 6.35 -32.29
C VAL A 709 46.18 5.08 -31.87
N ALA A 710 46.47 4.17 -32.80
CA ALA A 710 47.23 2.95 -32.52
C ALA A 710 48.61 3.25 -31.96
N LYS A 711 49.37 4.18 -32.57
CA LYS A 711 50.69 4.57 -32.09
C LYS A 711 50.66 5.07 -30.65
N VAL A 712 49.62 5.81 -30.28
CA VAL A 712 49.48 6.44 -28.96
C VAL A 712 48.95 5.48 -27.89
N LEU A 713 48.01 4.59 -28.22
CA LEU A 713 47.52 3.56 -27.31
C LEU A 713 48.50 2.37 -27.14
N GLY A 714 49.49 2.24 -28.02
CA GLY A 714 50.51 1.19 -27.97
C GLY A 714 51.43 1.26 -26.75
N GLU A 715 51.59 2.44 -26.14
CA GLU A 715 52.37 2.64 -24.90
C GLU A 715 51.53 2.40 -23.62
N CYS A 716 50.20 2.22 -23.76
CA CYS A 716 49.29 1.97 -22.66
C CYS A 716 49.14 0.46 -22.36
N ARG A 717 48.82 0.13 -21.11
CA ARG A 717 48.55 -1.24 -20.61
C ARG A 717 47.17 -1.28 -19.95
N LEU A 718 46.63 -2.46 -19.66
CA LEU A 718 45.30 -2.57 -19.04
C LEU A 718 45.22 -1.93 -17.65
N GLU A 719 46.32 -1.90 -16.89
CA GLU A 719 46.46 -1.12 -15.65
C GLU A 719 46.37 0.40 -15.83
N HIS A 720 46.58 0.92 -17.05
CA HIS A 720 46.48 2.35 -17.34
C HIS A 720 45.11 2.76 -17.91
N SER A 721 44.15 1.84 -18.03
CA SER A 721 42.95 2.04 -18.86
C SER A 721 42.05 3.18 -18.38
N THR A 722 41.78 3.28 -17.06
CA THR A 722 40.92 4.34 -16.52
C THR A 722 41.56 5.71 -16.63
N PHE A 723 42.87 5.81 -16.34
CA PHE A 723 43.63 7.06 -16.49
C PHE A 723 43.74 7.49 -17.96
N THR A 724 43.91 6.52 -18.87
CA THR A 724 43.93 6.76 -20.32
C THR A 724 42.61 7.36 -20.80
N TRP A 725 41.47 6.83 -20.33
CA TRP A 725 40.16 7.42 -20.64
C TRP A 725 40.03 8.85 -20.11
N GLN A 726 40.35 9.08 -18.83
CA GLN A 726 40.26 10.40 -18.19
C GLN A 726 41.14 11.45 -18.89
N LEU A 727 42.36 11.07 -19.29
CA LEU A 727 43.28 11.92 -20.05
C LEU A 727 42.72 12.26 -21.44
N LEU A 728 42.16 11.27 -22.15
CA LEU A 728 41.61 11.47 -23.50
C LEU A 728 40.32 12.30 -23.49
N THR A 729 39.43 12.11 -22.51
CA THR A 729 38.18 12.90 -22.40
C THR A 729 38.46 14.34 -21.95
N CYS A 730 39.40 14.55 -21.04
CA CYS A 730 39.85 15.89 -20.67
C CYS A 730 40.54 16.58 -21.87
N TRP A 731 41.46 15.90 -22.56
CA TRP A 731 42.14 16.44 -23.76
C TRP A 731 41.17 16.78 -24.90
N LYS A 732 40.12 15.96 -25.11
CA LYS A 732 39.02 16.26 -26.04
C LYS A 732 38.37 17.62 -25.72
N SER A 733 38.06 17.86 -24.44
CA SER A 733 37.46 19.12 -23.99
C SER A 733 38.43 20.31 -24.08
N GLU A 734 39.72 20.10 -23.85
CA GLU A 734 40.75 21.15 -24.04
C GLU A 734 40.91 21.55 -25.51
N LEU A 735 40.76 20.59 -26.44
CA LEU A 735 40.75 20.84 -27.89
C LEU A 735 39.47 21.55 -28.36
N MET A 736 38.33 21.34 -27.70
CA MET A 736 37.12 22.14 -27.94
C MET A 736 37.36 23.59 -27.52
N LEU A 737 37.88 23.79 -26.30
CA LEU A 737 38.19 25.11 -25.77
C LEU A 737 39.20 25.87 -26.65
N SER A 738 40.24 25.21 -27.17
CA SER A 738 41.22 25.83 -28.09
C SER A 738 40.64 26.22 -29.45
N ARG A 739 39.46 25.69 -29.81
CA ARG A 739 38.71 26.02 -31.04
C ARG A 739 37.57 27.02 -30.78
N GLY A 740 37.46 27.57 -29.57
CA GLY A 740 36.37 28.48 -29.18
C GLY A 740 35.02 27.77 -28.99
N GLN A 741 35.00 26.45 -28.81
CA GLN A 741 33.81 25.66 -28.51
C GLN A 741 33.72 25.40 -27.01
N ASP A 742 32.52 25.48 -26.41
CA ASP A 742 32.34 25.20 -24.99
C ASP A 742 32.22 23.67 -24.76
N PRO A 743 33.16 23.01 -24.06
CA PRO A 743 33.05 21.59 -23.74
C PRO A 743 31.89 21.27 -22.79
N PHE A 744 31.37 22.25 -22.07
CA PHE A 744 30.38 22.06 -21.00
C PHE A 744 28.95 22.52 -21.39
N GLN A 745 28.66 22.74 -22.67
CA GLN A 745 27.33 23.18 -23.15
C GLN A 745 26.16 22.29 -22.68
N ARG A 746 26.43 21.01 -22.37
CA ARG A 746 25.43 20.02 -21.90
C ARG A 746 25.23 20.00 -20.38
N LEU A 747 26.01 20.75 -19.61
CA LEU A 747 25.81 20.83 -18.16
C LEU A 747 24.49 21.56 -17.85
N PRO A 748 23.81 21.26 -16.73
CA PRO A 748 22.70 22.06 -16.25
C PRO A 748 23.15 23.52 -16.05
N SER A 749 22.24 24.49 -16.24
CA SER A 749 22.55 25.92 -16.04
C SER A 749 23.04 26.26 -14.62
N GLU A 750 22.69 25.41 -13.65
CA GLU A 750 23.16 25.46 -12.26
C GLU A 750 24.67 25.23 -12.11
N PHE A 751 25.34 24.57 -13.07
CA PHE A 751 26.79 24.30 -13.08
C PHE A 751 27.57 25.19 -14.06
N GLN A 752 26.98 26.30 -14.51
CA GLN A 752 27.56 27.22 -15.50
C GLN A 752 27.76 28.64 -14.96
N GLN A 753 27.82 28.81 -13.63
CA GLN A 753 28.06 30.13 -13.02
C GLN A 753 29.47 30.63 -13.30
N LYS A 754 29.63 31.96 -13.28
CA LYS A 754 30.91 32.63 -13.54
C LYS A 754 31.61 33.01 -12.24
N LEU A 755 32.94 32.87 -12.24
CA LEU A 755 33.80 33.37 -11.18
C LEU A 755 33.85 34.90 -11.20
N SER A 756 33.82 35.52 -10.02
CA SER A 756 34.08 36.96 -9.82
C SER A 756 35.57 37.31 -10.02
N GLU A 757 35.89 38.60 -10.11
CA GLU A 757 37.28 39.07 -10.28
C GLU A 757 38.11 38.96 -8.99
N GLU A 758 37.45 38.89 -7.84
CA GLU A 758 38.03 38.51 -6.54
C GLU A 758 38.44 37.03 -6.55
N GLU A 759 37.49 36.11 -6.77
CA GLU A 759 37.75 34.65 -6.83
C GLU A 759 38.80 34.29 -7.90
N ARG A 760 38.79 34.98 -9.05
CA ARG A 760 39.82 34.82 -10.10
C ARG A 760 41.21 35.24 -9.66
N ARG A 761 41.36 36.19 -8.73
CA ARG A 761 42.68 36.56 -8.19
C ARG A 761 43.19 35.49 -7.22
N GLU A 762 42.32 35.00 -6.36
CA GLU A 762 42.63 33.95 -5.39
C GLU A 762 42.99 32.63 -6.07
N LEU A 763 42.22 32.21 -7.09
CA LEU A 763 42.51 31.03 -7.89
C LEU A 763 43.88 31.08 -8.60
N ARG A 764 44.39 32.27 -9.00
CA ARG A 764 45.76 32.39 -9.56
C ARG A 764 46.84 32.10 -8.52
N VAL A 765 46.62 32.47 -7.26
CA VAL A 765 47.53 32.15 -6.16
C VAL A 765 47.52 30.64 -5.92
N PHE A 766 46.33 30.03 -5.84
CA PHE A 766 46.14 28.59 -5.71
C PHE A 766 46.81 27.79 -6.85
N PHE A 767 46.57 28.14 -8.12
CA PHE A 767 47.19 27.47 -9.27
C PHE A 767 48.73 27.55 -9.29
N SER A 768 49.33 28.51 -8.57
CA SER A 768 50.79 28.62 -8.46
C SER A 768 51.39 27.64 -7.44
N GLY A 769 50.57 27.03 -6.57
CA GLY A 769 51.00 26.12 -5.49
C GLY A 769 50.52 24.66 -5.61
N THR A 770 49.74 24.33 -6.63
CA THR A 770 49.06 23.02 -6.79
C THR A 770 49.33 22.38 -8.15
N ASP A 771 49.22 21.05 -8.23
CA ASP A 771 49.29 20.30 -9.50
C ASP A 771 48.04 20.56 -10.36
N ILE A 772 48.18 21.49 -11.31
CA ILE A 772 47.12 21.89 -12.24
C ILE A 772 46.73 20.74 -13.18
N ASP A 773 47.63 19.80 -13.49
CA ASP A 773 47.32 18.68 -14.39
C ASP A 773 46.39 17.68 -13.70
N ILE A 774 46.66 17.31 -12.44
CA ILE A 774 45.75 16.46 -11.64
C ILE A 774 44.43 17.20 -11.39
N LEU A 775 44.46 18.47 -10.99
CA LEU A 775 43.26 19.29 -10.79
C LEU A 775 42.37 19.34 -12.03
N SER A 776 42.96 19.56 -13.21
CA SER A 776 42.22 19.63 -14.47
C SER A 776 41.62 18.29 -14.89
N LEU A 777 42.24 17.16 -14.53
CA LEU A 777 41.72 15.82 -14.82
C LEU A 777 40.59 15.42 -13.88
N GLU A 778 40.73 15.70 -12.58
CA GLU A 778 39.75 15.32 -11.56
C GLU A 778 38.49 16.19 -11.62
N LEU A 779 38.64 17.51 -11.73
CA LEU A 779 37.50 18.42 -11.89
C LEU A 779 36.75 18.15 -13.20
N HIS A 780 37.44 17.72 -14.27
CA HIS A 780 36.81 17.31 -15.52
C HIS A 780 35.97 16.03 -15.36
N GLU A 781 36.49 14.99 -14.71
CA GLU A 781 35.74 13.75 -14.46
C GLU A 781 34.49 14.01 -13.61
N ILE A 782 34.59 14.85 -12.57
CA ILE A 782 33.45 15.26 -11.73
C ILE A 782 32.39 15.98 -12.57
N LEU A 783 32.78 17.00 -13.36
CA LEU A 783 31.85 17.72 -14.22
C LEU A 783 31.19 16.78 -15.25
N LEU A 784 31.95 15.88 -15.87
CA LEU A 784 31.43 14.97 -16.90
C LEU A 784 30.50 13.88 -16.35
N LEU A 785 30.80 13.30 -15.18
CA LEU A 785 30.11 12.12 -14.66
C LEU A 785 29.12 12.40 -13.51
N LYS A 786 29.36 13.42 -12.67
CA LYS A 786 28.62 13.61 -11.41
C LYS A 786 27.72 14.84 -11.34
N THR A 787 27.68 15.68 -12.37
CA THR A 787 26.82 16.88 -12.40
C THR A 787 25.62 16.79 -13.37
N ASN A 788 25.38 15.63 -14.00
CA ASN A 788 24.25 15.44 -14.91
C ASN A 788 22.93 15.11 -14.17
N THR A 789 22.10 16.13 -13.94
CA THR A 789 20.80 15.99 -13.26
C THR A 789 19.71 15.26 -14.06
N GLN A 790 19.93 14.88 -15.32
CA GLN A 790 18.97 14.03 -16.06
C GLN A 790 19.00 12.56 -15.62
N ALA A 791 20.04 12.15 -14.88
CA ALA A 791 20.10 10.85 -14.24
C ALA A 791 19.69 10.98 -12.77
N PHE A 792 18.42 10.63 -12.47
CA PHE A 792 17.90 10.52 -11.11
C PHE A 792 18.72 9.48 -10.32
N SER A 793 19.73 9.94 -9.59
CA SER A 793 20.64 9.12 -8.82
C SER A 793 20.99 9.81 -7.50
N ASP A 794 20.95 9.06 -6.40
CA ASP A 794 21.33 9.53 -5.06
C ASP A 794 22.85 9.78 -4.89
N GLN A 795 23.58 9.87 -6.00
CA GLN A 795 25.04 10.04 -6.08
C GLN A 795 25.47 11.25 -6.91
N ALA A 796 24.53 12.01 -7.47
CA ALA A 796 24.85 13.26 -8.16
C ALA A 796 25.37 14.30 -7.16
N TYR A 797 26.41 15.03 -7.56
CA TYR A 797 26.97 16.12 -6.75
C TYR A 797 26.10 17.37 -6.92
N LEU A 798 25.92 18.16 -5.86
CA LEU A 798 25.02 19.33 -5.88
C LEU A 798 25.81 20.62 -6.18
N PRO A 799 25.22 21.59 -6.91
CA PRO A 799 25.94 22.79 -7.37
C PRO A 799 26.46 23.68 -6.23
N HIS A 800 25.83 23.62 -5.05
CA HIS A 800 26.21 24.42 -3.89
C HIS A 800 27.22 23.72 -2.95
N TRP A 801 27.78 22.57 -3.32
CA TRP A 801 28.88 21.96 -2.57
C TRP A 801 30.18 22.67 -2.89
N ASP A 802 31.05 22.81 -1.88
CA ASP A 802 32.39 23.39 -2.04
C ASP A 802 33.27 22.48 -2.90
N ILE A 803 34.13 23.07 -3.74
CA ILE A 803 34.99 22.29 -4.65
C ILE A 803 36.06 21.52 -3.86
N ARG A 804 36.54 22.06 -2.74
CA ARG A 804 37.64 21.48 -1.93
C ARG A 804 37.26 20.10 -1.37
N SER A 805 36.28 20.03 -0.48
CA SER A 805 35.83 18.78 0.16
C SER A 805 35.22 17.81 -0.86
N THR A 806 34.64 18.33 -1.95
CA THR A 806 34.19 17.50 -3.08
C THR A 806 35.37 16.77 -3.74
N LEU A 807 36.47 17.46 -4.03
CA LEU A 807 37.68 16.86 -4.62
C LEU A 807 38.33 15.88 -3.65
N GLU A 808 38.45 16.22 -2.37
CA GLU A 808 38.97 15.32 -1.33
C GLU A 808 38.17 14.02 -1.26
N SER A 809 36.85 14.11 -1.09
CA SER A 809 35.97 12.94 -1.04
C SER A 809 36.00 12.11 -2.34
N HIS A 810 36.21 12.76 -3.50
CA HIS A 810 36.33 12.06 -4.78
C HIS A 810 37.67 11.31 -4.91
N LEU A 811 38.78 11.91 -4.47
CA LEU A 811 40.11 11.29 -4.43
C LEU A 811 40.16 10.12 -3.43
N GLU A 812 39.56 10.27 -2.25
CA GLU A 812 39.44 9.20 -1.25
C GLU A 812 38.68 7.98 -1.80
N LYS A 813 37.54 8.20 -2.49
CA LYS A 813 36.77 7.13 -3.15
C LYS A 813 37.60 6.40 -4.21
N LYS A 814 38.46 7.13 -4.94
CA LYS A 814 39.43 6.57 -5.90
C LYS A 814 40.66 5.93 -5.24
N ARG A 815 40.84 6.06 -3.92
CA ARG A 815 42.03 5.65 -3.14
C ARG A 815 43.33 6.32 -3.63
N LEU A 816 43.22 7.54 -4.13
CA LEU A 816 44.35 8.37 -4.55
C LEU A 816 44.88 9.20 -3.35
N PRO A 817 46.18 9.57 -3.34
CA PRO A 817 46.71 10.47 -2.31
C PRO A 817 46.06 11.86 -2.41
N PRO A 818 46.00 12.62 -1.30
CA PRO A 818 45.48 13.98 -1.30
C PRO A 818 46.35 14.89 -2.19
N MET A 819 45.70 15.86 -2.85
CA MET A 819 46.35 16.75 -3.81
C MET A 819 47.20 17.82 -3.09
N PRO A 820 48.47 18.04 -3.50
CA PRO A 820 49.30 19.08 -2.90
C PRO A 820 48.69 20.48 -3.01
N GLY A 821 48.62 21.19 -1.89
CA GLY A 821 48.14 22.58 -1.82
C GLY A 821 46.61 22.76 -1.80
N LEU A 822 45.82 21.68 -1.77
CA LEU A 822 44.36 21.75 -1.80
C LEU A 822 43.75 22.56 -0.63
N ASP A 823 44.41 22.57 0.53
CA ASP A 823 44.10 23.44 1.69
C ASP A 823 44.05 24.94 1.36
N SER A 824 44.67 25.38 0.27
CA SER A 824 44.72 26.78 -0.17
C SER A 824 43.65 27.18 -1.19
N LEU A 825 42.80 26.24 -1.63
CA LEU A 825 41.60 26.52 -2.44
C LEU A 825 40.49 27.09 -1.53
N PRO A 826 39.95 28.31 -1.74
CA PRO A 826 38.93 28.88 -0.87
C PRO A 826 37.64 28.03 -0.76
N GLU A 827 37.07 27.93 0.45
CA GLU A 827 35.90 27.08 0.77
C GLU A 827 34.57 27.64 0.24
N ASP A 828 34.54 28.92 -0.13
CA ASP A 828 33.39 29.63 -0.69
C ASP A 828 33.23 29.41 -2.21
N ILE A 829 34.20 28.79 -2.88
CA ILE A 829 34.10 28.42 -4.30
C ILE A 829 33.37 27.08 -4.43
N THR A 830 32.13 27.16 -4.91
CA THR A 830 31.21 26.02 -5.08
C THR A 830 31.22 25.43 -6.50
N LEU A 831 30.72 24.19 -6.63
CA LEU A 831 30.69 23.42 -7.89
C LEU A 831 29.91 24.10 -9.03
N ASP A 832 28.97 24.99 -8.71
CA ASP A 832 28.24 25.84 -9.67
C ASP A 832 29.18 26.63 -10.60
N LYS A 833 30.36 27.01 -10.08
CA LYS A 833 31.44 27.73 -10.80
C LYS A 833 32.53 26.79 -11.32
N GLY A 834 32.45 25.48 -11.07
CA GLY A 834 33.48 24.50 -11.40
C GLY A 834 33.86 24.47 -12.89
N ALA A 835 32.88 24.67 -13.78
CA ALA A 835 33.14 24.76 -15.22
C ALA A 835 33.99 25.99 -15.62
N ASP A 836 33.86 27.13 -14.93
CA ASP A 836 34.67 28.32 -15.18
C ASP A 836 36.06 28.20 -14.54
N MET A 837 36.15 27.60 -13.34
CA MET A 837 37.41 27.24 -12.70
C MET A 837 38.26 26.30 -13.57
N TRP A 838 37.64 25.27 -14.17
CA TRP A 838 38.34 24.35 -15.07
C TRP A 838 38.90 25.06 -16.31
N ARG A 839 38.10 25.92 -16.97
CA ARG A 839 38.58 26.71 -18.11
C ARG A 839 39.78 27.57 -17.71
N MET A 840 39.70 28.21 -16.55
CA MET A 840 40.76 29.06 -16.03
C MET A 840 42.05 28.29 -15.69
N ALA A 841 41.94 27.09 -15.14
CA ALA A 841 43.08 26.20 -14.88
C ALA A 841 43.76 25.76 -16.19
N VAL A 842 42.99 25.36 -17.21
CA VAL A 842 43.50 24.99 -18.54
C VAL A 842 44.15 26.17 -19.26
N GLU A 843 43.63 27.39 -19.10
CA GLU A 843 44.26 28.61 -19.61
C GLU A 843 45.54 28.97 -18.85
N PHE A 844 45.57 28.81 -17.53
CA PHE A 844 46.74 29.09 -16.71
C PHE A 844 47.90 28.15 -17.07
N ARG A 845 47.64 26.85 -17.25
CA ARG A 845 48.65 25.85 -17.69
C ARG A 845 49.17 26.07 -19.13
N LYS A 846 48.53 26.93 -19.92
CA LYS A 846 48.97 27.32 -21.28
C LYS A 846 49.81 28.60 -21.31
N ARG A 847 49.97 29.27 -20.17
CA ARG A 847 50.81 30.48 -19.98
C ARG A 847 52.15 30.10 -19.37
#